data_AF-A0A1R3H374-F1
#
_entry.id   AF-A0A1R3H374-F1
#
_cell.length_a   1.000
_cell.length_b   1.000
_cell.length_c   1.000
_cell.angle_alpha   90.00
_cell.angle_beta   90.00
_cell.angle_gamma   90.00
#
_symmetry.space_group_name_H-M   'P 1'
#
loop_
_entity.id
_entity.type
_entity.pdbx_description
1 polymer ?
#
loop_
_entity_poly.entity_id
_entity_poly.type
_entity_poly.pdbx_seq_one_letter_code
_entity_poly.pdbx_strand_id
1 'polypeptide(L)'
;MALKSFIEVHPDSHFPIQNLPYGAFKLQPTASPRLGVAIGDYVLDLSEIAKAGLFNGPLLADSDCFLQPTLNKFLALGRPAWKEARATLQKLLSSTEPALRDNADLRQKSLVPMSEVELVIPMEIGDYTDFFTSMHHAKNCGTIFRGPENPIAPNWFHLPIAYHGRASSVVISGTDIIRPRGQGPPTGNSPPYFGPSMKLDFELEMAAIVGPGNDLGKTIDVNDAADHIFGLVLMNDWSARDIQAWEYVPLGPFLGKSFGTTVSPWIVTLDALEPFACDAPKQDPHPLPYLAEKISKNYDIALEAQIKPSGQKDSTVVTRTNLKNLYWTLTQQLAHHTINGCNLRPGDLLGTGTISGPEPDSLGCLLELTMNGKNPLSLNGGITRRFLEDGDEVIFSGCCKGDGYNVGFGTCTAQHTIKSPLLLTAQKLAFRNNKDLHITKSSLLEVLFHNNQSKSTMKSSRQFNHFGYSSSTTVTFTFHGDHADSPAPPPQESKEIPIETPVPITVHLPQDVAAAKIQSAYRARVIRNLYKQISAVNAEANRLQHLIQRQDTVDSIRSDEREKLKMNETLMRLLLKLDSVPGIDPTVREARRKVSRRIVGLQEIVDGITGAKVDQGDDDYYGGWGPRGIFSMRDWDEVVEEMEEQLCRERGGPEMERFCAEYLGFRCLQRFLRE
;
A
#
# COMPACT_ATOMS: atom_id res chain seq x y z
N MET A 1 -6.29 44.60 14.09
CA MET A 1 -7.02 44.66 12.81
C MET A 1 -6.54 43.51 11.94
N ALA A 2 -7.43 42.82 11.23
CA ALA A 2 -7.03 41.79 10.27
C ALA A 2 -6.06 42.39 9.23
N LEU A 3 -5.02 41.63 8.86
CA LEU A 3 -4.09 42.03 7.81
C LEU A 3 -4.88 42.31 6.52
N LYS A 4 -4.57 43.42 5.84
CA LYS A 4 -5.15 43.78 4.54
C LYS A 4 -4.05 43.93 3.51
N SER A 5 -4.28 43.38 2.33
CA SER A 5 -3.39 43.50 1.19
C SER A 5 -3.71 44.74 0.36
N PHE A 6 -2.73 45.29 -0.39
CA PHE A 6 -3.04 46.23 -1.47
C PHE A 6 -3.57 45.53 -2.73
N ILE A 7 -3.38 44.21 -2.82
CA ILE A 7 -4.06 43.36 -3.79
C ILE A 7 -5.48 43.12 -3.29
N GLU A 8 -6.47 43.40 -4.13
CA GLU A 8 -7.86 43.07 -3.81
C GLU A 8 -8.04 41.55 -3.80
N VAL A 9 -8.60 41.03 -2.71
CA VAL A 9 -8.86 39.60 -2.54
C VAL A 9 -10.32 39.41 -2.17
N HIS A 10 -11.02 38.58 -2.93
CA HIS A 10 -12.40 38.21 -2.64
C HIS A 10 -12.48 37.44 -1.31
N PRO A 11 -13.50 37.66 -0.44
CA PRO A 11 -13.62 36.96 0.84
C PRO A 11 -13.63 35.43 0.72
N ASP A 12 -14.16 34.90 -0.38
CA ASP A 12 -14.20 33.46 -0.64
C ASP A 12 -12.89 32.88 -1.20
N SER A 13 -11.93 33.74 -1.58
CA SER A 13 -10.65 33.29 -2.13
C SER A 13 -9.91 32.39 -1.16
N HIS A 14 -9.26 31.36 -1.70
CA HIS A 14 -8.38 30.49 -0.92
C HIS A 14 -7.10 31.20 -0.49
N PHE A 15 -6.74 32.32 -1.12
CA PHE A 15 -5.41 32.92 -1.03
C PHE A 15 -5.43 34.36 -0.49
N PRO A 16 -5.99 34.64 0.70
CA PRO A 16 -5.83 35.94 1.33
C PRO A 16 -4.41 36.12 1.89
N ILE A 17 -4.09 37.32 2.35
CA ILE A 17 -2.79 37.65 2.95
C ILE A 17 -2.48 36.85 4.25
N GLN A 18 -3.50 36.24 4.84
CA GLN A 18 -3.37 35.32 5.97
C GLN A 18 -2.87 33.93 5.54
N ASN A 19 -3.06 33.52 4.28
CA ASN A 19 -2.62 32.23 3.79
C ASN A 19 -1.15 32.28 3.33
N LEU A 20 -0.90 32.91 2.16
CA LEU A 20 0.42 32.98 1.50
C LEU A 20 1.10 31.60 1.34
N PRO A 21 0.47 30.65 0.62
CA PRO A 21 1.05 29.33 0.41
C PRO A 21 2.13 29.37 -0.66
N TYR A 22 3.09 28.46 -0.57
CA TYR A 22 4.24 28.39 -1.47
C TYR A 22 4.00 27.36 -2.57
N GLY A 23 4.48 27.65 -3.78
CA GLY A 23 4.38 26.75 -4.92
C GLY A 23 5.48 27.02 -5.94
N ALA A 24 5.45 26.27 -7.04
CA ALA A 24 6.31 26.50 -8.19
C ALA A 24 5.48 26.62 -9.46
N PHE A 25 5.94 27.47 -10.36
CA PHE A 25 5.24 27.77 -11.59
C PHE A 25 6.22 28.01 -12.75
N LYS A 26 5.71 27.87 -13.97
CA LYS A 26 6.40 28.29 -15.19
C LYS A 26 5.59 29.36 -15.90
N LEU A 27 6.29 30.38 -16.40
CA LEU A 27 5.69 31.42 -17.26
C LEU A 27 5.36 30.89 -18.65
N GLN A 28 6.09 29.88 -19.11
CA GLN A 28 5.91 29.21 -20.39
C GLN A 28 6.32 27.74 -20.25
N PRO A 29 5.75 26.80 -21.04
CA PRO A 29 6.00 25.36 -20.84
C PRO A 29 7.49 24.95 -20.87
N THR A 30 8.30 25.65 -21.66
CA THR A 30 9.75 25.39 -21.84
C THR A 30 10.63 26.14 -20.83
N ALA A 31 10.06 27.05 -20.04
CA ALA A 31 10.81 27.82 -19.06
C ALA A 31 11.18 26.96 -17.83
N SER A 32 12.29 27.32 -17.18
CA SER A 32 12.63 26.77 -15.87
C SER A 32 11.56 27.17 -14.83
N PRO A 33 11.16 26.25 -13.94
CA PRO A 33 10.27 26.58 -12.83
C PRO A 33 10.85 27.70 -11.95
N ARG A 34 9.95 28.50 -11.38
CA ARG A 34 10.23 29.54 -10.40
C ARG A 34 9.36 29.36 -9.18
N LEU A 35 9.83 29.86 -8.04
CA LEU A 35 9.12 29.77 -6.78
C LEU A 35 8.19 30.97 -6.61
N GLY A 36 6.98 30.70 -6.13
CA GLY A 36 5.93 31.71 -6.00
C GLY A 36 5.11 31.56 -4.73
N VAL A 37 4.43 32.63 -4.36
CA VAL A 37 3.40 32.64 -3.31
C VAL A 37 2.08 33.11 -3.88
N ALA A 38 0.99 32.39 -3.59
CA ALA A 38 -0.35 32.78 -4.04
C ALA A 38 -0.93 33.94 -3.20
N ILE A 39 -1.54 34.92 -3.88
CA ILE A 39 -2.27 36.03 -3.25
C ILE A 39 -3.41 36.49 -4.19
N GLY A 40 -4.67 36.31 -3.75
CA GLY A 40 -5.84 36.49 -4.60
C GLY A 40 -5.74 35.61 -5.85
N ASP A 41 -5.86 36.24 -7.02
CA ASP A 41 -5.73 35.57 -8.32
C ASP A 41 -4.32 35.70 -8.93
N TYR A 42 -3.33 36.06 -8.12
CA TYR A 42 -1.95 36.27 -8.54
C TYR A 42 -0.97 35.29 -7.89
N VAL A 43 0.16 35.10 -8.56
CA VAL A 43 1.37 34.51 -8.02
C VAL A 43 2.42 35.60 -7.88
N LEU A 44 2.96 35.77 -6.66
CA LEU A 44 4.11 36.62 -6.40
C LEU A 44 5.39 35.82 -6.67
N ASP A 45 6.13 36.15 -7.73
CA ASP A 45 7.43 35.55 -8.10
C ASP A 45 8.50 35.92 -7.08
N LEU A 46 8.88 34.94 -6.25
CA LEU A 46 9.86 35.14 -5.17
C LEU A 46 11.26 35.42 -5.71
N SER A 47 11.57 34.98 -6.93
CA SER A 47 12.88 35.24 -7.55
C SER A 47 13.04 36.72 -7.91
N GLU A 48 11.97 37.40 -8.34
CA GLU A 48 11.99 38.83 -8.63
C GLU A 48 12.09 39.66 -7.34
N ILE A 49 11.41 39.22 -6.27
CA ILE A 49 11.52 39.85 -4.94
C ILE A 49 12.93 39.68 -4.35
N ALA A 50 13.55 38.51 -4.53
CA ALA A 50 14.93 38.26 -4.11
C ALA A 50 15.93 39.11 -4.90
N LYS A 51 15.81 39.19 -6.23
CA LYS A 51 16.67 40.04 -7.09
C LYS A 51 16.55 41.53 -6.75
N ALA A 52 15.38 41.96 -6.28
CA ALA A 52 15.15 43.33 -5.80
C ALA A 52 15.77 43.60 -4.41
N GLY A 53 16.36 42.60 -3.75
CA GLY A 53 16.99 42.75 -2.43
C GLY A 53 16.00 42.96 -1.29
N LEU A 54 14.73 42.56 -1.45
CA LEU A 54 13.67 42.78 -0.45
C LEU A 54 13.63 41.70 0.63
N PHE A 55 14.23 40.54 0.38
CA PHE A 55 14.58 39.59 1.44
C PHE A 55 15.91 40.00 2.05
N ASN A 56 15.88 40.93 3.01
CA ASN A 56 17.06 41.54 3.61
C ASN A 56 17.23 41.19 5.11
N GLY A 57 16.51 40.19 5.59
CA GLY A 57 16.65 39.66 6.94
C GLY A 57 17.90 38.78 7.11
N PRO A 58 18.31 38.52 8.36
CA PRO A 58 19.57 37.82 8.66
C PRO A 58 19.65 36.39 8.12
N LEU A 59 18.52 35.73 7.88
CA LEU A 59 18.50 34.33 7.42
C LEU A 59 18.36 34.21 5.90
N LEU A 60 17.84 35.24 5.22
CA LEU A 60 17.55 35.19 3.78
C LEU A 60 18.40 36.14 2.92
N ALA A 61 19.03 37.17 3.49
CA ALA A 61 19.78 38.17 2.73
C ALA A 61 20.87 37.59 1.82
N ASP A 62 21.59 36.58 2.32
CA ASP A 62 22.70 35.94 1.59
C ASP A 62 22.30 34.57 0.99
N SER A 63 21.00 34.27 0.94
CA SER A 63 20.47 33.01 0.42
C SER A 63 19.94 33.16 -1.01
N ASP A 64 20.29 32.22 -1.87
CA ASP A 64 19.76 32.08 -3.24
C ASP A 64 18.55 31.13 -3.29
N CYS A 65 17.94 30.77 -2.15
CA CYS A 65 16.91 29.73 -2.08
C CYS A 65 15.70 30.02 -2.99
N PHE A 66 15.33 31.28 -3.17
CA PHE A 66 14.23 31.70 -4.06
C PHE A 66 14.64 31.84 -5.54
N LEU A 67 15.92 31.67 -5.85
CA LEU A 67 16.43 31.57 -7.22
C LEU A 67 16.52 30.11 -7.72
N GLN A 68 16.25 29.14 -6.84
CA GLN A 68 16.24 27.72 -7.17
C GLN A 68 14.93 27.34 -7.90
N PRO A 69 14.95 26.25 -8.70
CA PRO A 69 13.74 25.76 -9.38
C PRO A 69 12.77 25.04 -8.43
N THR A 70 13.20 24.68 -7.22
CA THR A 70 12.41 23.92 -6.24
C THR A 70 12.58 24.46 -4.83
N LEU A 71 11.60 24.21 -3.97
CA LEU A 71 11.58 24.69 -2.59
C LEU A 71 12.60 23.99 -1.70
N ASN A 72 13.19 22.85 -2.09
CA ASN A 72 14.02 22.01 -1.21
C ASN A 72 15.10 22.80 -0.45
N LYS A 73 15.78 23.76 -1.11
CA LYS A 73 16.78 24.60 -0.44
C LYS A 73 16.17 25.51 0.62
N PHE A 74 14.99 26.09 0.37
CA PHE A 74 14.25 26.89 1.35
C PHE A 74 13.68 26.03 2.49
N LEU A 75 13.18 24.82 2.17
CA LEU A 75 12.74 23.84 3.16
C LEU A 75 13.87 23.46 4.13
N ALA A 76 15.09 23.31 3.62
CA ALA A 76 16.26 22.97 4.44
C ALA A 76 16.66 24.05 5.46
N LEU A 77 16.29 25.32 5.25
CA LEU A 77 16.64 26.43 6.16
C LEU A 77 15.88 26.40 7.49
N GLY A 78 14.74 25.70 7.53
CA GLY A 78 13.95 25.51 8.74
C GLY A 78 13.10 26.71 9.16
N ARG A 79 12.33 26.46 10.23
CA ARG A 79 11.24 27.35 10.68
C ARG A 79 11.62 28.81 10.92
N PRO A 80 12.80 29.15 11.47
CA PRO A 80 13.20 30.55 11.61
C PRO A 80 13.22 31.31 10.28
N ALA A 81 13.78 30.71 9.22
CA ALA A 81 13.84 31.33 7.89
C ALA A 81 12.45 31.40 7.23
N TRP A 82 11.60 30.40 7.46
CA TRP A 82 10.22 30.43 6.95
C TRP A 82 9.39 31.56 7.59
N LYS A 83 9.56 31.79 8.89
CA LYS A 83 8.93 32.90 9.61
C LYS A 83 9.43 34.25 9.11
N GLU A 84 10.74 34.38 8.88
CA GLU A 84 11.33 35.59 8.29
C GLU A 84 10.76 35.88 6.89
N ALA A 85 10.69 34.86 6.02
CA ALA A 85 10.09 34.98 4.69
C ALA A 85 8.61 35.40 4.79
N ARG A 86 7.82 34.72 5.62
CA ARG A 86 6.39 35.02 5.82
C ARG A 86 6.17 36.43 6.32
N ALA A 87 6.93 36.89 7.32
CA ALA A 87 6.84 38.25 7.84
C ALA A 87 7.20 39.29 6.77
N THR A 88 8.24 39.02 5.98
CA THR A 88 8.66 39.87 4.85
C THR A 88 7.55 39.98 3.81
N LEU A 89 6.96 38.86 3.40
CA LEU A 89 5.88 38.80 2.43
C LEU A 89 4.60 39.49 2.92
N GLN A 90 4.21 39.28 4.17
CA GLN A 90 3.08 39.97 4.79
C GLN A 90 3.30 41.48 4.84
N LYS A 91 4.52 41.92 5.14
CA LYS A 91 4.88 43.33 5.10
C LYS A 91 4.76 43.86 3.68
N LEU A 92 5.46 43.25 2.70
CA LEU A 92 5.47 43.70 1.30
C LEU A 92 4.08 43.76 0.67
N LEU A 93 3.20 42.81 0.98
CA LEU A 93 1.84 42.75 0.46
C LEU A 93 0.86 43.62 1.24
N SER A 94 1.24 44.18 2.38
CA SER A 94 0.36 45.00 3.22
C SER A 94 -0.14 46.25 2.46
N SER A 95 -1.39 46.63 2.70
CA SER A 95 -1.98 47.85 2.12
C SER A 95 -1.23 49.14 2.49
N THR A 96 -0.44 49.11 3.57
CA THR A 96 0.32 50.27 4.07
C THR A 96 1.80 50.28 3.67
N GLU A 97 2.32 49.23 3.03
CA GLU A 97 3.75 49.12 2.71
C GLU A 97 4.02 49.60 1.27
N PRO A 98 4.74 50.71 1.06
CA PRO A 98 5.00 51.25 -0.28
C PRO A 98 6.04 50.46 -1.07
N ALA A 99 6.95 49.70 -0.42
CA ALA A 99 8.13 49.12 -1.09
C ALA A 99 7.80 48.29 -2.34
N LEU A 100 6.74 47.48 -2.28
CA LEU A 100 6.19 46.79 -3.46
C LEU A 100 4.99 47.55 -4.04
N ARG A 101 4.05 48.01 -3.21
CA ARG A 101 2.79 48.64 -3.65
C ARG A 101 3.00 49.79 -4.65
N ASP A 102 3.96 50.68 -4.38
CA ASP A 102 4.18 51.90 -5.16
C ASP A 102 5.28 51.74 -6.22
N ASN A 103 5.95 50.57 -6.26
CA ASN A 103 6.95 50.24 -7.27
C ASN A 103 6.31 49.53 -8.46
N ALA A 104 5.81 50.32 -9.42
CA ALA A 104 5.07 49.82 -10.58
C ALA A 104 5.88 48.81 -11.41
N ASP A 105 7.17 49.09 -11.65
CA ASP A 105 8.03 48.23 -12.45
C ASP A 105 8.26 46.86 -11.79
N LEU A 106 8.51 46.85 -10.47
CA LEU A 106 8.69 45.59 -9.75
C LEU A 106 7.38 44.81 -9.70
N ARG A 107 6.26 45.47 -9.39
CA ARG A 107 4.94 44.83 -9.38
C ARG A 107 4.61 44.15 -10.70
N GLN A 108 4.84 44.83 -11.82
CA GLN A 108 4.55 44.27 -13.14
C GLN A 108 5.39 43.00 -13.42
N LYS A 109 6.61 42.93 -12.88
CA LYS A 109 7.49 41.76 -13.04
C LYS A 109 7.19 40.63 -12.06
N SER A 110 6.82 40.99 -10.82
CA SER A 110 6.73 40.03 -9.72
C SER A 110 5.31 39.52 -9.47
N LEU A 111 4.25 40.22 -9.89
CA LEU A 111 2.87 39.76 -9.72
C LEU A 111 2.32 39.28 -11.06
N VAL A 112 2.21 37.96 -11.19
CA VAL A 112 1.76 37.30 -12.41
C VAL A 112 0.35 36.76 -12.19
N PRO A 113 -0.61 36.98 -13.11
CA PRO A 113 -1.93 36.36 -13.01
C PRO A 113 -1.80 34.82 -12.94
N MET A 114 -2.46 34.19 -11.98
CA MET A 114 -2.38 32.74 -11.77
C MET A 114 -2.93 31.97 -12.98
N SER A 115 -3.83 32.57 -13.76
CA SER A 115 -4.36 32.02 -15.01
C SER A 115 -3.35 31.98 -16.17
N GLU A 116 -2.23 32.69 -16.05
CA GLU A 116 -1.20 32.79 -17.11
C GLU A 116 0.02 31.89 -16.84
N VAL A 117 0.01 31.11 -15.76
CA VAL A 117 1.14 30.25 -15.38
C VAL A 117 0.76 28.78 -15.37
N GLU A 118 1.75 27.92 -15.63
CA GLU A 118 1.65 26.47 -15.42
C GLU A 118 2.18 26.15 -14.03
N LEU A 119 1.32 25.63 -13.14
CA LEU A 119 1.73 25.16 -11.82
C LEU A 119 2.39 23.77 -11.94
N VAL A 120 3.48 23.57 -11.22
CA VAL A 120 4.25 22.31 -11.23
C VAL A 120 4.52 21.84 -9.80
N ILE A 121 4.95 20.59 -9.63
CA ILE A 121 5.38 20.08 -8.32
C ILE A 121 6.46 21.03 -7.75
N PRO A 122 6.30 21.56 -6.52
CA PRO A 122 7.16 22.62 -6.01
C PRO A 122 8.46 22.12 -5.37
N MET A 123 8.66 20.80 -5.26
CA MET A 123 9.83 20.19 -4.64
C MET A 123 10.26 18.90 -5.35
N GLU A 124 11.53 18.57 -5.26
CA GLU A 124 11.96 17.19 -5.51
C GLU A 124 11.54 16.34 -4.32
N ILE A 125 10.67 15.36 -4.56
CA ILE A 125 10.23 14.43 -3.51
C ILE A 125 11.24 13.29 -3.46
N GLY A 126 12.02 13.26 -2.38
CA GLY A 126 13.00 12.20 -2.14
C GLY A 126 12.30 10.88 -1.85
N ASP A 127 11.58 10.83 -0.75
CA ASP A 127 10.74 9.72 -0.34
C ASP A 127 9.28 10.17 -0.13
N TYR A 128 8.36 9.25 -0.47
CA TYR A 128 6.94 9.37 -0.15
C TYR A 128 6.58 8.23 0.79
N THR A 129 6.00 8.54 1.94
CA THR A 129 5.46 7.57 2.90
C THR A 129 4.01 7.87 3.14
N ASP A 130 3.18 6.84 3.13
CA ASP A 130 1.75 6.96 3.33
C ASP A 130 1.35 6.27 4.63
N PHE A 131 0.73 7.03 5.52
CA PHE A 131 0.28 6.54 6.82
C PHE A 131 -1.14 5.96 6.74
N PHE A 132 -1.63 5.48 7.88
CA PHE A 132 -2.97 4.94 8.00
C PHE A 132 -3.61 5.45 9.30
N THR A 133 -3.80 6.77 9.42
CA THR A 133 -4.03 7.42 10.73
C THR A 133 -5.48 7.78 11.07
N SER A 134 -6.43 7.62 10.15
CA SER A 134 -7.86 7.78 10.46
C SER A 134 -8.42 6.50 11.11
N MET A 135 -8.91 6.62 12.34
CA MET A 135 -9.57 5.51 13.06
C MET A 135 -10.83 5.06 12.34
N HIS A 136 -11.60 6.01 11.81
CA HIS A 136 -12.85 5.72 11.10
C HIS A 136 -12.58 4.90 9.84
N HIS A 137 -11.59 5.31 9.05
CA HIS A 137 -11.18 4.59 7.86
C HIS A 137 -10.68 3.17 8.21
N ALA A 138 -9.80 3.05 9.22
CA ALA A 138 -9.32 1.76 9.72
C ALA A 138 -10.46 0.83 10.15
N LYS A 139 -11.45 1.37 10.87
CA LYS A 139 -12.66 0.64 11.29
C LYS A 139 -13.50 0.19 10.10
N ASN A 140 -13.71 1.05 9.10
CA ASN A 140 -14.56 0.76 7.95
C ASN A 140 -13.92 -0.31 7.06
N CYS A 141 -12.65 -0.15 6.69
CA CYS A 141 -11.91 -1.17 5.94
C CYS A 141 -11.87 -2.49 6.72
N GLY A 142 -11.58 -2.43 8.01
CA GLY A 142 -11.64 -3.57 8.91
C GLY A 142 -12.97 -4.32 8.87
N THR A 143 -14.07 -3.58 8.97
CA THR A 143 -15.42 -4.14 8.93
C THR A 143 -15.73 -4.78 7.58
N ILE A 144 -15.32 -4.14 6.47
CA ILE A 144 -15.52 -4.64 5.11
C ILE A 144 -14.76 -5.95 4.87
N PHE A 145 -13.53 -6.08 5.37
CA PHE A 145 -12.65 -7.21 5.04
C PHE A 145 -12.61 -8.31 6.10
N ARG A 146 -12.74 -7.97 7.38
CA ARG A 146 -12.61 -8.88 8.53
C ARG A 146 -13.90 -9.07 9.32
N GLY A 147 -14.93 -8.25 9.06
CA GLY A 147 -16.17 -8.23 9.83
C GLY A 147 -16.13 -7.26 11.02
N PRO A 148 -17.28 -7.05 11.69
CA PRO A 148 -17.47 -5.96 12.65
C PRO A 148 -16.92 -6.24 14.06
N GLU A 149 -16.56 -7.49 14.40
CA GLU A 149 -16.18 -7.87 15.77
C GLU A 149 -14.83 -7.27 16.19
N ASN A 150 -13.82 -7.34 15.33
CA ASN A 150 -12.48 -6.80 15.58
C ASN A 150 -11.95 -6.07 14.32
N PRO A 151 -12.57 -4.95 13.94
CA PRO A 151 -12.29 -4.31 12.66
C PRO A 151 -10.88 -3.71 12.63
N ILE A 152 -10.41 -3.14 13.74
CA ILE A 152 -9.09 -2.53 13.84
C ILE A 152 -8.10 -3.52 14.48
N ALA A 153 -6.94 -3.69 13.85
CA ALA A 153 -5.88 -4.53 14.39
C ALA A 153 -5.26 -3.90 15.66
N PRO A 154 -4.88 -4.67 16.70
CA PRO A 154 -4.45 -4.11 17.98
C PRO A 154 -3.27 -3.12 17.88
N ASN A 155 -2.30 -3.40 17.02
CA ASN A 155 -1.12 -2.55 16.82
C ASN A 155 -1.45 -1.13 16.32
N TRP A 156 -2.58 -0.95 15.64
CA TRP A 156 -3.00 0.34 15.10
C TRP A 156 -3.18 1.42 16.18
N PHE A 157 -3.59 1.02 17.39
CA PHE A 157 -3.74 1.93 18.53
C PHE A 157 -2.42 2.18 19.29
N HIS A 158 -1.33 1.53 18.90
CA HIS A 158 -0.03 1.69 19.57
C HIS A 158 1.01 2.43 18.73
N LEU A 159 0.85 2.48 17.41
CA LEU A 159 1.73 3.21 16.51
C LEU A 159 0.99 3.67 15.24
N PRO A 160 1.38 4.81 14.65
CA PRO A 160 0.85 5.26 13.36
C PRO A 160 1.45 4.39 12.24
N ILE A 161 0.73 3.34 11.85
CA ILE A 161 1.15 2.41 10.78
C ILE A 161 1.33 3.18 9.46
N ALA A 162 2.36 2.83 8.71
CA ALA A 162 2.67 3.39 7.41
C ALA A 162 3.34 2.38 6.48
N TYR A 163 3.43 2.73 5.20
CA TYR A 163 4.24 2.04 4.21
C TYR A 163 4.94 3.06 3.30
N HIS A 164 6.03 2.65 2.67
CA HIS A 164 6.70 3.48 1.67
C HIS A 164 5.87 3.52 0.39
N GLY A 165 5.41 4.71 0.02
CA GLY A 165 4.74 4.99 -1.24
C GLY A 165 5.72 5.14 -2.40
N ARG A 166 5.23 5.55 -3.57
CA ARG A 166 6.06 5.72 -4.78
C ARG A 166 6.22 7.19 -5.16
N ALA A 167 7.36 7.78 -4.81
CA ALA A 167 7.66 9.19 -5.12
C ALA A 167 7.60 9.52 -6.63
N SER A 168 8.06 8.62 -7.51
CA SER A 168 8.13 8.88 -8.95
C SER A 168 6.78 9.04 -9.65
N SER A 169 5.69 8.59 -9.01
CA SER A 169 4.32 8.67 -9.53
C SER A 169 3.49 9.74 -8.83
N VAL A 170 4.11 10.58 -8.00
CA VAL A 170 3.45 11.77 -7.45
C VAL A 170 3.39 12.83 -8.55
N VAL A 171 2.18 13.28 -8.88
CA VAL A 171 1.90 14.22 -9.96
C VAL A 171 1.10 15.41 -9.46
N ILE A 172 1.21 16.54 -10.17
CA ILE A 172 0.51 17.77 -9.82
C ILE A 172 -0.97 17.67 -10.19
N SER A 173 -1.84 18.34 -9.43
CA SER A 173 -3.25 18.59 -9.75
C SER A 173 -3.45 18.95 -11.23
N GLY A 174 -4.46 18.38 -11.87
CA GLY A 174 -4.76 18.51 -13.30
C GLY A 174 -4.09 17.45 -14.18
N THR A 175 -3.22 16.59 -13.64
CA THR A 175 -2.60 15.49 -14.40
C THR A 175 -3.58 14.33 -14.57
N ASP A 176 -3.85 13.92 -15.81
CA ASP A 176 -4.67 12.74 -16.13
C ASP A 176 -4.12 11.46 -15.47
N ILE A 177 -5.01 10.65 -14.87
CA ILE A 177 -4.66 9.34 -14.29
C ILE A 177 -5.21 8.22 -15.16
N ILE A 178 -4.31 7.36 -15.65
CA ILE A 178 -4.67 6.21 -16.49
C ILE A 178 -5.08 5.04 -15.60
N ARG A 179 -6.25 4.45 -15.88
CA ARG A 179 -6.70 3.22 -15.20
C ARG A 179 -5.61 2.14 -15.29
N PRO A 180 -5.09 1.64 -14.16
CA PRO A 180 -4.02 0.67 -14.18
C PRO A 180 -4.52 -0.68 -14.68
N ARG A 181 -3.60 -1.45 -15.27
CA ARG A 181 -3.79 -2.87 -15.57
C ARG A 181 -2.97 -3.67 -14.58
N GLY A 182 -3.52 -4.77 -14.09
CA GLY A 182 -2.83 -5.64 -13.15
C GLY A 182 -3.51 -6.98 -13.01
N GLN A 183 -3.01 -7.77 -12.06
CA GLN A 183 -3.64 -9.03 -11.66
C GLN A 183 -4.63 -8.76 -10.53
N GLY A 184 -5.76 -9.45 -10.53
CA GLY A 184 -6.62 -9.50 -9.36
C GLY A 184 -7.04 -10.94 -9.03
N PRO A 185 -7.86 -11.11 -7.99
CA PRO A 185 -8.11 -12.43 -7.41
C PRO A 185 -8.81 -13.37 -8.41
N PRO A 186 -8.56 -14.69 -8.31
CA PRO A 186 -9.27 -15.68 -9.11
C PRO A 186 -10.77 -15.70 -8.79
N THR A 187 -11.59 -15.95 -9.80
CA THR A 187 -13.04 -16.17 -9.64
C THR A 187 -13.35 -17.67 -9.70
N GLY A 188 -13.78 -18.25 -8.58
CA GLY A 188 -14.02 -19.69 -8.46
C GLY A 188 -12.76 -20.50 -8.77
N ASN A 189 -12.85 -21.40 -9.75
CA ASN A 189 -11.74 -22.26 -10.19
C ASN A 189 -10.86 -21.65 -11.31
N SER A 190 -11.12 -20.40 -11.71
CA SER A 190 -10.35 -19.74 -12.77
C SER A 190 -8.97 -19.28 -12.25
N PRO A 191 -7.94 -19.17 -13.10
CA PRO A 191 -6.69 -18.49 -12.70
C PRO A 191 -6.95 -17.01 -12.36
N PRO A 192 -6.01 -16.34 -11.66
CA PRO A 192 -6.07 -14.89 -11.46
C PRO A 192 -6.32 -14.15 -12.77
N TYR A 193 -7.21 -13.17 -12.77
CA TYR A 193 -7.45 -12.38 -13.98
C TYR A 193 -6.31 -11.38 -14.19
N PHE A 194 -6.06 -11.01 -15.44
CA PHE A 194 -5.17 -9.91 -15.81
C PHE A 194 -5.92 -8.94 -16.73
N GLY A 195 -6.00 -7.68 -16.36
CA GLY A 195 -6.82 -6.71 -17.08
C GLY A 195 -6.82 -5.33 -16.45
N PRO A 196 -7.62 -4.38 -16.98
CA PRO A 196 -7.86 -3.11 -16.31
C PRO A 196 -8.51 -3.34 -14.93
N SER A 197 -8.15 -2.51 -13.95
CA SER A 197 -8.81 -2.54 -12.63
C SER A 197 -10.31 -2.27 -12.78
N MET A 198 -11.12 -3.11 -12.14
CA MET A 198 -12.57 -3.01 -11.99
C MET A 198 -12.99 -2.22 -10.75
N LYS A 199 -12.07 -1.97 -9.82
CA LYS A 199 -12.34 -1.26 -8.55
C LYS A 199 -11.37 -0.10 -8.34
N LEU A 200 -11.43 0.87 -9.25
CA LEU A 200 -10.65 2.10 -9.17
C LEU A 200 -11.30 3.08 -8.19
N ASP A 201 -10.50 3.67 -7.32
CA ASP A 201 -10.96 4.45 -6.18
C ASP A 201 -10.06 5.67 -5.96
N PHE A 202 -10.60 6.68 -5.28
CA PHE A 202 -9.84 7.79 -4.74
C PHE A 202 -9.61 7.57 -3.24
N GLU A 203 -8.61 8.22 -2.68
CA GLU A 203 -8.43 8.34 -1.23
C GLU A 203 -8.27 9.81 -0.87
N LEU A 204 -9.22 10.36 -0.12
CA LEU A 204 -9.18 11.75 0.33
C LEU A 204 -8.16 11.90 1.45
N GLU A 205 -7.04 12.54 1.14
CA GLU A 205 -5.92 12.69 2.06
C GLU A 205 -5.39 14.12 2.10
N MET A 206 -4.55 14.36 3.11
CA MET A 206 -3.58 15.44 3.08
C MET A 206 -2.19 14.85 3.20
N ALA A 207 -1.18 15.66 2.90
CA ALA A 207 0.20 15.25 3.10
C ALA A 207 1.04 16.38 3.69
N ALA A 208 1.86 16.03 4.68
CA ALA A 208 2.84 16.91 5.28
C ALA A 208 4.12 16.94 4.45
N ILE A 209 4.66 18.15 4.27
CA ILE A 209 5.94 18.37 3.58
C ILE A 209 7.04 18.53 4.63
N VAL A 210 8.05 17.67 4.56
CA VAL A 210 9.21 17.75 5.45
C VAL A 210 10.06 18.98 5.12
N GLY A 211 10.36 19.76 6.15
CA GLY A 211 11.30 20.87 6.15
C GLY A 211 12.74 20.40 6.38
N PRO A 212 13.45 20.81 7.44
CA PRO A 212 14.71 20.18 7.80
C PRO A 212 14.50 18.70 8.06
N GLY A 213 15.40 17.88 7.54
CA GLY A 213 15.46 16.46 7.84
C GLY A 213 16.11 16.18 9.20
N ASN A 214 16.60 14.96 9.33
CA ASN A 214 17.45 14.50 10.43
C ASN A 214 18.62 13.68 9.87
N ASP A 215 19.74 13.63 10.59
CA ASP A 215 20.84 12.73 10.21
C ASP A 215 20.42 11.26 10.42
N LEU A 216 20.94 10.36 9.59
CA LEU A 216 20.73 8.92 9.75
C LEU A 216 21.17 8.46 11.15
N GLY A 217 20.29 7.74 11.84
CA GLY A 217 20.49 7.29 13.21
C GLY A 217 20.09 8.30 14.29
N LYS A 218 19.72 9.54 13.94
CA LYS A 218 19.19 10.52 14.89
C LYS A 218 17.67 10.61 14.78
N THR A 219 16.98 10.52 15.90
CA THR A 219 15.52 10.60 15.96
C THR A 219 15.06 12.05 16.11
N ILE A 220 13.81 12.34 15.75
CA ILE A 220 13.15 13.62 16.05
C ILE A 220 12.16 13.40 17.19
N ASP A 221 12.27 14.19 18.27
CA ASP A 221 11.32 14.14 19.39
C ASP A 221 9.94 14.61 18.92
N VAL A 222 8.87 13.98 19.41
CA VAL A 222 7.50 14.33 19.02
C VAL A 222 7.15 15.79 19.31
N ASN A 223 7.76 16.40 20.33
CA ASN A 223 7.53 17.79 20.70
C ASN A 223 8.31 18.78 19.81
N ASP A 224 9.33 18.31 19.10
CA ASP A 224 10.11 19.11 18.14
C ASP A 224 9.65 18.88 16.69
N ALA A 225 8.88 17.81 16.44
CA ALA A 225 8.44 17.38 15.12
C ALA A 225 7.73 18.48 14.30
N ALA A 226 7.01 19.41 14.95
CA ALA A 226 6.34 20.51 14.25
C ALA A 226 7.32 21.46 13.54
N ASP A 227 8.55 21.59 14.03
CA ASP A 227 9.59 22.42 13.40
C ASP A 227 10.20 21.77 12.15
N HIS A 228 9.92 20.47 11.94
CA HIS A 228 10.31 19.70 10.77
C HIS A 228 9.19 19.57 9.73
N ILE A 229 8.00 20.12 9.99
CA ILE A 229 6.89 20.12 9.04
C ILE A 229 6.72 21.53 8.49
N PHE A 230 6.99 21.71 7.20
CA PHE A 230 6.85 23.02 6.56
C PHE A 230 5.38 23.42 6.40
N GLY A 231 4.57 22.49 5.91
CA GLY A 231 3.17 22.75 5.61
C GLY A 231 2.47 21.52 5.05
N LEU A 232 1.25 21.73 4.57
CA LEU A 232 0.37 20.69 4.07
C LEU A 232 -0.07 20.94 2.63
N VAL A 233 -0.38 19.86 1.94
CA VAL A 233 -1.08 19.83 0.65
C VAL A 233 -2.27 18.88 0.72
N LEU A 234 -3.25 19.05 -0.17
CA LEU A 234 -4.23 18.00 -0.46
C LEU A 234 -3.55 16.88 -1.24
N MET A 235 -3.96 15.64 -1.00
CA MET A 235 -3.44 14.47 -1.70
C MET A 235 -4.57 13.52 -2.07
N ASN A 236 -4.48 12.92 -3.26
CA ASN A 236 -5.31 11.80 -3.68
C ASN A 236 -4.42 10.59 -3.98
N ASP A 237 -4.48 9.58 -3.11
CA ASP A 237 -3.75 8.33 -3.29
C ASP A 237 -4.59 7.31 -4.07
N TRP A 238 -4.53 7.43 -5.40
CA TRP A 238 -5.35 6.64 -6.30
C TRP A 238 -5.14 5.14 -6.08
N SER A 239 -6.25 4.41 -6.03
CA SER A 239 -6.25 3.04 -5.53
C SER A 239 -6.98 2.08 -6.46
N ALA A 240 -6.29 1.04 -6.92
CA ALA A 240 -6.91 -0.09 -7.63
C ALA A 240 -7.14 -1.23 -6.64
N ARG A 241 -8.32 -1.24 -6.01
CA ARG A 241 -8.63 -2.09 -4.84
C ARG A 241 -8.57 -3.59 -5.11
N ASP A 242 -8.90 -3.98 -6.33
CA ASP A 242 -8.86 -5.37 -6.79
C ASP A 242 -7.43 -5.88 -6.99
N ILE A 243 -6.55 -5.05 -7.57
CA ILE A 243 -5.11 -5.33 -7.69
C ILE A 243 -4.49 -5.37 -6.29
N GLN A 244 -4.76 -4.35 -5.48
CA GLN A 244 -4.26 -4.24 -4.11
C GLN A 244 -4.65 -5.47 -3.28
N ALA A 245 -5.92 -5.88 -3.31
CA ALA A 245 -6.41 -7.02 -2.52
C ALA A 245 -5.71 -8.34 -2.87
N TRP A 246 -5.26 -8.51 -4.11
CA TRP A 246 -4.54 -9.72 -4.55
C TRP A 246 -3.05 -9.71 -4.18
N GLU A 247 -2.39 -8.55 -4.24
CA GLU A 247 -0.93 -8.46 -4.08
C GLU A 247 -0.46 -8.19 -2.65
N TYR A 248 -1.28 -7.53 -1.80
CA TYR A 248 -0.74 -6.86 -0.61
C TYR A 248 -0.26 -7.80 0.49
N VAL A 249 -0.64 -9.08 0.47
CA VAL A 249 -0.22 -10.03 1.49
C VAL A 249 1.06 -10.74 1.04
N PRO A 250 2.16 -10.70 1.83
CA PRO A 250 2.31 -10.08 3.15
C PRO A 250 2.98 -8.69 3.15
N LEU A 251 3.34 -8.14 1.98
CA LEU A 251 4.32 -7.05 1.89
C LEU A 251 3.73 -5.63 1.89
N GLY A 252 2.40 -5.51 1.96
CA GLY A 252 1.69 -4.23 1.88
C GLY A 252 1.34 -3.82 0.45
N PRO A 253 0.64 -2.68 0.29
CA PRO A 253 0.22 -2.17 -1.01
C PRO A 253 1.41 -1.88 -1.94
N PHE A 254 1.26 -2.15 -3.24
CA PHE A 254 2.31 -1.87 -4.23
C PHE A 254 1.72 -1.33 -5.54
N LEU A 255 1.45 -2.17 -6.54
CA LEU A 255 0.91 -1.74 -7.85
C LEU A 255 -0.54 -1.25 -7.77
N GLY A 256 -1.26 -1.63 -6.72
CA GLY A 256 -2.56 -1.09 -6.38
C GLY A 256 -2.54 0.40 -6.02
N LYS A 257 -1.35 1.00 -5.82
CA LYS A 257 -1.13 2.41 -5.44
C LYS A 257 -0.17 3.14 -6.39
N SER A 258 0.95 2.52 -6.74
CA SER A 258 2.09 3.17 -7.41
C SER A 258 1.85 3.65 -8.86
N PHE A 259 0.61 3.58 -9.37
CA PHE A 259 0.26 4.04 -10.72
C PHE A 259 -0.03 5.54 -10.77
N GLY A 260 -0.31 6.16 -9.63
CA GLY A 260 -0.47 7.61 -9.54
C GLY A 260 -0.89 8.06 -8.15
N THR A 261 -0.32 9.17 -7.69
CA THR A 261 -0.75 9.92 -6.51
C THR A 261 -0.79 11.39 -6.91
N THR A 262 -1.89 12.10 -6.67
CA THR A 262 -2.01 13.52 -7.06
C THR A 262 -1.90 14.43 -5.85
N VAL A 263 -1.21 15.57 -5.96
CA VAL A 263 -1.14 16.59 -4.91
C VAL A 263 -1.59 17.97 -5.39
N SER A 264 -2.17 18.78 -4.50
CA SER A 264 -2.44 20.20 -4.78
C SER A 264 -1.15 21.01 -4.94
N PRO A 265 -1.14 22.07 -5.76
CA PRO A 265 0.09 22.79 -6.10
C PRO A 265 0.61 23.75 -5.02
N TRP A 266 -0.23 24.12 -4.07
CA TRP A 266 0.07 25.14 -3.06
C TRP A 266 0.28 24.50 -1.69
N ILE A 267 1.48 24.66 -1.12
CA ILE A 267 1.81 24.21 0.23
C ILE A 267 1.40 25.30 1.23
N VAL A 268 0.37 25.02 2.01
CA VAL A 268 -0.08 25.91 3.09
C VAL A 268 0.77 25.63 4.34
N THR A 269 1.51 26.64 4.80
CA THR A 269 2.45 26.48 5.93
C THR A 269 1.73 26.20 7.25
N LEU A 270 2.36 25.47 8.17
CA LEU A 270 1.80 25.29 9.53
C LEU A 270 1.56 26.62 10.25
N ASP A 271 2.40 27.63 10.04
CA ASP A 271 2.21 28.97 10.63
C ASP A 271 0.96 29.69 10.08
N ALA A 272 0.48 29.36 8.88
CA ALA A 272 -0.80 29.84 8.36
C ALA A 272 -2.00 29.07 8.92
N LEU A 273 -1.77 27.84 9.37
CA LEU A 273 -2.78 26.95 9.94
C LEU A 273 -2.93 27.10 11.45
N GLU A 274 -1.95 27.70 12.14
CA GLU A 274 -1.96 27.87 13.60
C GLU A 274 -3.25 28.49 14.17
N PRO A 275 -3.90 29.49 13.53
CA PRO A 275 -5.18 30.02 14.01
C PRO A 275 -6.34 29.01 14.02
N PHE A 276 -6.18 27.87 13.33
CA PHE A 276 -7.16 26.80 13.20
C PHE A 276 -6.74 25.53 13.93
N ALA A 277 -5.71 25.60 14.78
CA ALA A 277 -5.35 24.50 15.65
C ALA A 277 -6.52 24.17 16.61
N CYS A 278 -6.76 22.88 16.81
CA CYS A 278 -7.76 22.36 17.74
C CYS A 278 -7.21 21.17 18.52
N ASP A 279 -7.91 20.74 19.57
CA ASP A 279 -7.53 19.53 20.30
C ASP A 279 -7.56 18.31 19.37
N ALA A 280 -6.55 17.46 19.47
CA ALA A 280 -6.55 16.16 18.79
C ALA A 280 -7.55 15.19 19.46
N PRO A 281 -8.08 14.19 18.73
CA PRO A 281 -8.88 13.12 19.32
C PRO A 281 -8.17 12.44 20.50
N LYS A 282 -8.93 12.09 21.53
CA LYS A 282 -8.38 11.38 22.69
C LYS A 282 -7.90 9.99 22.28
N GLN A 283 -6.66 9.67 22.65
CA GLN A 283 -6.06 8.37 22.39
C GLN A 283 -6.23 7.44 23.59
N ASP A 284 -6.79 6.26 23.33
CA ASP A 284 -6.95 5.15 24.27
C ASP A 284 -6.59 3.85 23.53
N PRO A 285 -5.59 3.07 24.00
CA PRO A 285 -4.69 3.35 25.13
C PRO A 285 -3.84 4.62 24.94
N HIS A 286 -3.33 5.15 26.04
CA HIS A 286 -2.34 6.22 25.98
C HIS A 286 -1.07 5.74 25.23
N PRO A 287 -0.52 6.52 24.29
CA PRO A 287 0.67 6.12 23.55
C PRO A 287 1.89 5.91 24.45
N LEU A 288 2.88 5.18 23.93
CA LEU A 288 4.20 5.09 24.57
C LEU A 288 4.86 6.49 24.66
N PRO A 289 5.79 6.71 25.60
CA PRO A 289 6.34 8.05 25.87
C PRO A 289 6.92 8.79 24.65
N TYR A 290 7.48 8.09 23.66
CA TYR A 290 8.04 8.71 22.46
C TYR A 290 6.97 9.31 21.50
N LEU A 291 5.71 8.93 21.66
CA LEU A 291 4.55 9.50 20.94
C LEU A 291 3.66 10.36 21.84
N ALA A 292 4.00 10.48 23.12
CA ALA A 292 3.22 11.26 24.07
C ALA A 292 3.57 12.76 23.92
N GLU A 293 2.69 13.48 23.23
CA GLU A 293 2.82 14.91 23.03
C GLU A 293 2.50 15.69 24.31
N LYS A 294 3.30 16.72 24.62
CA LYS A 294 2.97 17.66 25.71
C LYS A 294 1.73 18.48 25.39
N ILE A 295 1.55 18.83 24.11
CA ILE A 295 0.40 19.53 23.57
C ILE A 295 -0.03 18.76 22.34
N SER A 296 -1.10 17.98 22.45
CA SER A 296 -1.63 17.22 21.32
C SER A 296 -2.66 18.07 20.58
N LYS A 297 -2.34 18.43 19.34
CA LYS A 297 -3.19 19.27 18.50
C LYS A 297 -3.38 18.68 17.12
N ASN A 298 -4.51 19.01 16.53
CA ASN A 298 -4.83 18.81 15.14
C ASN A 298 -5.26 20.14 14.52
N TYR A 299 -5.74 20.15 13.28
CA TYR A 299 -6.19 21.37 12.61
C TYR A 299 -7.62 21.22 12.08
N ASP A 300 -8.45 22.24 12.29
CA ASP A 300 -9.81 22.31 11.72
C ASP A 300 -9.73 22.72 10.25
N ILE A 301 -9.52 21.73 9.40
CA ILE A 301 -9.45 21.88 7.94
C ILE A 301 -10.63 21.11 7.35
N ALA A 302 -11.65 21.83 6.90
CA ALA A 302 -12.78 21.22 6.21
C ALA A 302 -12.34 20.70 4.85
N LEU A 303 -12.66 19.45 4.54
CA LEU A 303 -12.27 18.75 3.32
C LEU A 303 -13.52 18.28 2.58
N GLU A 304 -13.50 18.38 1.26
CA GLU A 304 -14.58 17.94 0.39
C GLU A 304 -14.01 17.20 -0.81
N ALA A 305 -14.65 16.08 -1.19
CA ALA A 305 -14.41 15.42 -2.47
C ALA A 305 -15.67 15.45 -3.34
N GLN A 306 -15.46 15.71 -4.62
CA GLN A 306 -16.49 15.75 -5.65
C GLN A 306 -16.16 14.78 -6.78
N ILE A 307 -17.19 14.18 -7.37
CA ILE A 307 -17.09 13.41 -8.61
C ILE A 307 -17.90 14.13 -9.68
N LYS A 308 -17.25 14.41 -10.81
CA LYS A 308 -17.90 14.86 -12.04
C LYS A 308 -17.87 13.75 -13.08
N PRO A 309 -19.02 13.12 -13.37
CA PRO A 309 -19.07 12.04 -14.35
C PRO A 309 -18.72 12.52 -15.76
N SER A 310 -18.17 11.60 -16.56
CA SER A 310 -17.85 11.86 -17.97
C SER A 310 -19.05 12.44 -18.75
N GLY A 311 -18.83 13.55 -19.44
CA GLY A 311 -19.86 14.22 -20.24
C GLY A 311 -20.88 15.04 -19.44
N GLN A 312 -20.80 15.07 -18.11
CA GLN A 312 -21.64 15.92 -17.28
C GLN A 312 -21.02 17.30 -17.06
N LYS A 313 -21.87 18.32 -16.91
CA LYS A 313 -21.44 19.70 -16.60
C LYS A 313 -21.16 19.86 -15.11
N ASP A 314 -22.03 19.32 -14.28
CA ASP A 314 -22.02 19.52 -12.83
C ASP A 314 -21.36 18.33 -12.13
N SER A 315 -20.62 18.63 -11.07
CA SER A 315 -20.09 17.65 -10.13
C SER A 315 -21.12 17.31 -9.04
N THR A 316 -20.88 16.24 -8.29
CA THR A 316 -21.59 15.90 -7.06
C THR A 316 -20.61 15.80 -5.91
N VAL A 317 -20.91 16.46 -4.79
CA VAL A 317 -20.15 16.27 -3.55
C VAL A 317 -20.46 14.90 -2.98
N VAL A 318 -19.45 14.06 -2.85
CA VAL A 318 -19.60 12.67 -2.40
C VAL A 318 -19.12 12.45 -0.97
N THR A 319 -18.29 13.34 -0.43
CA THR A 319 -17.91 13.32 0.98
C THR A 319 -17.53 14.70 1.50
N ARG A 320 -17.86 14.96 2.76
CA ARG A 320 -17.41 16.11 3.55
C ARG A 320 -16.86 15.63 4.87
N THR A 321 -15.58 15.86 5.08
CA THR A 321 -14.85 15.41 6.28
C THR A 321 -13.94 16.52 6.78
N ASN A 322 -13.06 16.20 7.72
CA ASN A 322 -12.17 17.18 8.31
C ASN A 322 -10.86 16.52 8.78
N LEU A 323 -9.73 17.22 8.62
CA LEU A 323 -8.43 16.74 9.10
C LEU A 323 -8.43 16.51 10.63
N LYS A 324 -9.24 17.25 11.39
CA LYS A 324 -9.36 17.08 12.85
C LYS A 324 -9.81 15.68 13.30
N ASN A 325 -10.33 14.87 12.38
CA ASN A 325 -10.73 13.48 12.64
C ASN A 325 -9.54 12.50 12.68
N LEU A 326 -8.32 12.91 12.31
CA LEU A 326 -7.14 12.04 12.42
C LEU A 326 -6.84 11.69 13.87
N TYR A 327 -6.66 10.40 14.13
CA TYR A 327 -6.36 9.88 15.48
C TYR A 327 -4.89 10.05 15.84
N TRP A 328 -3.99 9.81 14.87
CA TRP A 328 -2.56 10.07 15.02
C TRP A 328 -2.20 11.40 14.37
N THR A 329 -1.62 12.31 15.14
CA THR A 329 -1.25 13.66 14.68
C THR A 329 -0.10 13.61 13.67
N LEU A 330 0.07 14.68 12.89
CA LEU A 330 1.18 14.81 11.93
C LEU A 330 2.55 14.73 12.62
N THR A 331 2.64 15.28 13.84
CA THR A 331 3.84 15.27 14.68
C THR A 331 4.14 13.86 15.21
N GLN A 332 3.13 13.08 15.61
CA GLN A 332 3.30 11.66 15.93
C GLN A 332 3.74 10.83 14.72
N GLN A 333 3.17 11.09 13.53
CA GLN A 333 3.58 10.42 12.30
C GLN A 333 5.08 10.62 12.01
N LEU A 334 5.55 11.87 12.03
CA LEU A 334 6.96 12.20 11.79
C LEU A 334 7.89 11.62 12.87
N ALA A 335 7.52 11.75 14.15
CA ALA A 335 8.30 11.18 15.25
C ALA A 335 8.41 9.65 15.15
N HIS A 336 7.31 8.97 14.83
CA HIS A 336 7.34 7.52 14.62
C HIS A 336 8.22 7.14 13.43
N HIS A 337 8.15 7.88 12.34
CA HIS A 337 8.92 7.58 11.14
C HIS A 337 10.43 7.59 11.42
N THR A 338 10.90 8.48 12.29
CA THR A 338 12.32 8.64 12.60
C THR A 338 12.81 7.83 13.80
N ILE A 339 11.92 7.17 14.56
CA ILE A 339 12.28 6.54 15.85
C ILE A 339 13.31 5.41 15.72
N ASN A 340 13.38 4.77 14.54
CA ASN A 340 14.37 3.72 14.24
C ASN A 340 15.69 4.27 13.68
N GLY A 341 15.82 5.60 13.57
CA GLY A 341 16.96 6.27 12.95
C GLY A 341 16.79 6.57 11.46
N CYS A 342 15.63 6.32 10.84
CA CYS A 342 15.37 6.73 9.46
C CYS A 342 15.56 8.25 9.30
N ASN A 343 16.33 8.65 8.30
CA ASN A 343 16.56 10.06 7.97
C ASN A 343 15.53 10.58 6.98
N LEU A 344 14.74 11.56 7.41
CA LEU A 344 13.91 12.36 6.51
C LEU A 344 14.76 13.44 5.85
N ARG A 345 14.28 13.96 4.72
CA ARG A 345 14.95 14.98 3.92
C ARG A 345 14.00 16.11 3.54
N PRO A 346 14.52 17.33 3.29
CA PRO A 346 13.70 18.43 2.80
C PRO A 346 12.99 18.10 1.50
N GLY A 347 11.66 18.19 1.52
CA GLY A 347 10.78 17.84 0.40
C GLY A 347 10.20 16.42 0.42
N ASP A 348 10.57 15.59 1.40
CA ASP A 348 9.87 14.31 1.61
C ASP A 348 8.39 14.55 1.91
N LEU A 349 7.55 13.63 1.42
CA LEU A 349 6.10 13.71 1.46
C LEU A 349 5.54 12.64 2.43
N LEU A 350 4.76 13.06 3.42
CA LEU A 350 4.12 12.16 4.40
C LEU A 350 2.60 12.24 4.27
N GLY A 351 1.99 11.28 3.57
CA GLY A 351 0.55 11.13 3.42
C GLY A 351 -0.12 10.73 4.74
N THR A 352 -1.29 11.29 5.03
CA THR A 352 -2.00 11.02 6.29
C THR A 352 -2.61 9.62 6.36
N GLY A 353 -2.80 8.97 5.21
CA GLY A 353 -3.82 7.96 5.02
C GLY A 353 -5.20 8.59 4.85
N THR A 354 -6.11 7.83 4.24
CA THR A 354 -7.48 8.25 3.95
C THR A 354 -8.18 8.86 5.17
N ILE A 355 -8.74 10.06 5.00
CA ILE A 355 -9.41 10.81 6.05
C ILE A 355 -10.91 10.53 6.02
N SER A 356 -11.36 9.64 6.91
CA SER A 356 -12.79 9.43 7.18
C SER A 356 -13.20 10.01 8.53
N GLY A 357 -14.44 10.50 8.61
CA GLY A 357 -15.09 10.94 9.83
C GLY A 357 -16.13 9.93 10.36
N PRO A 358 -16.82 10.28 11.46
CA PRO A 358 -17.82 9.41 12.09
C PRO A 358 -19.11 9.29 11.29
N GLU A 359 -19.45 10.29 10.47
CA GLU A 359 -20.73 10.36 9.76
C GLU A 359 -20.67 9.64 8.41
N PRO A 360 -21.77 9.04 7.93
CA PRO A 360 -21.81 8.31 6.66
C PRO A 360 -21.42 9.13 5.42
N ASP A 361 -21.64 10.45 5.44
CA ASP A 361 -21.26 11.38 4.37
C ASP A 361 -19.85 11.97 4.54
N SER A 362 -19.09 11.45 5.51
CA SER A 362 -17.71 11.87 5.81
C SER A 362 -16.66 10.80 5.53
N LEU A 363 -17.01 9.77 4.76
CA LEU A 363 -16.14 8.64 4.40
C LEU A 363 -15.18 9.04 3.26
N GLY A 364 -13.90 8.70 3.38
CA GLY A 364 -12.83 9.26 2.55
C GLY A 364 -12.57 8.54 1.22
N CYS A 365 -13.29 7.47 0.88
CA CYS A 365 -13.15 6.76 -0.40
C CYS A 365 -14.43 6.04 -0.84
N LEU A 366 -14.53 5.64 -2.12
CA LEU A 366 -15.69 4.88 -2.63
C LEU A 366 -15.77 3.48 -2.04
N LEU A 367 -14.64 2.84 -1.71
CA LEU A 367 -14.64 1.57 -0.98
C LEU A 367 -15.52 1.65 0.28
N GLU A 368 -15.41 2.74 1.03
CA GLU A 368 -16.22 2.99 2.23
C GLU A 368 -17.65 3.44 1.87
N LEU A 369 -17.79 4.48 1.06
CA LEU A 369 -19.10 5.08 0.68
C LEU A 369 -20.06 4.04 0.08
N THR A 370 -19.51 3.05 -0.62
CA THR A 370 -20.32 2.04 -1.32
C THR A 370 -20.32 0.67 -0.64
N MET A 371 -19.68 0.55 0.53
CA MET A 371 -19.48 -0.73 1.22
C MET A 371 -18.90 -1.81 0.29
N ASN A 372 -17.75 -1.52 -0.30
CA ASN A 372 -17.06 -2.34 -1.31
C ASN A 372 -17.93 -2.64 -2.53
N GLY A 373 -18.64 -1.61 -2.99
CA GLY A 373 -19.55 -1.70 -4.12
C GLY A 373 -20.81 -2.50 -3.84
N LYS A 374 -21.21 -2.78 -2.59
CA LYS A 374 -22.50 -3.39 -2.27
C LYS A 374 -23.65 -2.40 -2.47
N ASN A 375 -23.45 -1.17 -2.01
CA ASN A 375 -24.44 -0.09 -2.04
C ASN A 375 -23.98 0.97 -3.06
N PRO A 376 -24.64 1.11 -4.22
CA PRO A 376 -24.29 2.17 -5.17
C PRO A 376 -24.47 3.56 -4.55
N LEU A 377 -23.51 4.45 -4.80
CA LEU A 377 -23.60 5.86 -4.47
C LEU A 377 -24.39 6.60 -5.56
N SER A 378 -25.39 7.39 -5.15
CA SER A 378 -26.17 8.24 -6.07
C SER A 378 -25.46 9.57 -6.33
N LEU A 379 -25.35 9.93 -7.60
CA LEU A 379 -24.83 11.22 -8.07
C LEU A 379 -25.97 12.05 -8.68
N ASN A 380 -25.69 13.34 -8.92
CA ASN A 380 -26.61 14.24 -9.62
C ASN A 380 -27.04 13.66 -10.98
N GLY A 381 -28.29 13.94 -11.37
CA GLY A 381 -28.84 13.45 -12.64
C GLY A 381 -29.21 11.96 -12.66
N GLY A 382 -29.31 11.30 -11.50
CA GLY A 382 -29.69 9.89 -11.39
C GLY A 382 -28.59 8.89 -11.75
N ILE A 383 -27.36 9.38 -11.93
CA ILE A 383 -26.17 8.55 -12.18
C ILE A 383 -25.80 7.84 -10.88
N THR A 384 -25.24 6.62 -10.97
CA THR A 384 -24.72 5.92 -9.80
C THR A 384 -23.27 5.49 -10.00
N ARG A 385 -22.55 5.30 -8.89
CA ARG A 385 -21.18 4.76 -8.87
C ARG A 385 -21.03 3.70 -7.80
N ARG A 386 -20.31 2.63 -8.13
CA ARG A 386 -19.75 1.70 -7.14
C ARG A 386 -18.25 1.98 -6.93
N PHE A 387 -17.56 2.24 -8.03
CA PHE A 387 -16.17 2.65 -8.13
C PHE A 387 -16.07 3.65 -9.30
N LEU A 388 -14.91 4.26 -9.51
CA LEU A 388 -14.70 5.25 -10.56
C LEU A 388 -14.81 4.62 -11.95
N GLU A 389 -15.57 5.27 -12.82
CA GLU A 389 -15.69 4.93 -14.24
C GLU A 389 -14.73 5.77 -15.08
N ASP A 390 -14.49 5.33 -16.32
CA ASP A 390 -13.61 6.06 -17.22
C ASP A 390 -14.21 7.40 -17.63
N GLY A 391 -13.40 8.46 -17.56
CA GLY A 391 -13.80 9.84 -17.84
C GLY A 391 -14.30 10.60 -16.61
N ASP A 392 -14.50 9.94 -15.46
CA ASP A 392 -14.83 10.61 -14.21
C ASP A 392 -13.67 11.52 -13.78
N GLU A 393 -14.00 12.71 -13.31
CA GLU A 393 -13.07 13.68 -12.71
C GLU A 393 -13.33 13.72 -11.20
N VAL A 394 -12.27 13.55 -10.40
CA VAL A 394 -12.34 13.70 -8.94
C VAL A 394 -11.68 15.01 -8.55
N ILE A 395 -12.36 15.80 -7.74
CA ILE A 395 -11.93 17.14 -7.31
C ILE A 395 -11.96 17.19 -5.80
N PHE A 396 -10.79 17.39 -5.19
CA PHE A 396 -10.67 17.68 -3.77
C PHE A 396 -10.51 19.17 -3.54
N SER A 397 -11.13 19.66 -2.47
CA SER A 397 -10.89 20.99 -1.94
C SER A 397 -10.74 20.95 -0.42
N GLY A 398 -9.98 21.89 0.12
CA GLY A 398 -9.73 22.01 1.54
C GLY A 398 -9.64 23.47 1.95
N CYS A 399 -10.25 23.82 3.08
CA CYS A 399 -10.34 25.21 3.52
C CYS A 399 -10.55 25.32 5.04
N CYS A 400 -9.83 26.25 5.66
CA CYS A 400 -10.07 26.69 7.03
C CYS A 400 -10.88 27.99 7.01
N LYS A 401 -11.88 28.11 7.89
CA LYS A 401 -12.75 29.28 7.99
C LYS A 401 -12.29 30.23 9.08
N GLY A 402 -11.81 31.41 8.70
CA GLY A 402 -11.49 32.51 9.60
C GLY A 402 -12.62 33.52 9.73
N ASP A 403 -12.40 34.57 10.52
CA ASP A 403 -13.36 35.68 10.65
C ASP A 403 -13.27 36.60 9.42
N GLY A 404 -14.15 36.34 8.43
CA GLY A 404 -14.23 37.11 7.18
C GLY A 404 -13.17 36.79 6.13
N TYR A 405 -12.45 35.66 6.26
CA TYR A 405 -11.48 35.17 5.27
C TYR A 405 -11.37 33.63 5.29
N ASN A 406 -10.81 33.07 4.22
CA ASN A 406 -10.58 31.63 4.06
C ASN A 406 -9.08 31.31 3.92
N VAL A 407 -8.57 30.26 4.57
CA VAL A 407 -7.23 29.73 4.29
C VAL A 407 -7.40 28.41 3.55
N GLY A 408 -7.29 28.46 2.22
CA GLY A 408 -7.59 27.33 1.34
C GLY A 408 -6.36 26.74 0.65
N PHE A 409 -6.53 25.53 0.12
CA PHE A 409 -5.46 24.72 -0.47
C PHE A 409 -5.49 24.70 -2.02
N GLY A 410 -6.28 25.59 -2.64
CA GLY A 410 -6.70 25.43 -4.04
C GLY A 410 -7.49 24.13 -4.24
N THR A 411 -7.27 23.44 -5.35
CA THR A 411 -7.89 22.15 -5.66
C THR A 411 -6.85 21.08 -6.01
N CYS A 412 -7.14 19.83 -5.66
CA CYS A 412 -6.42 18.65 -6.12
C CYS A 412 -7.36 17.86 -7.05
N THR A 413 -7.14 17.95 -8.36
CA THR A 413 -8.03 17.39 -9.38
C THR A 413 -7.30 16.39 -10.24
N ALA A 414 -8.00 15.36 -10.71
CA ALA A 414 -7.58 14.61 -11.90
C ALA A 414 -8.79 14.01 -12.61
N GLN A 415 -8.67 13.89 -13.93
CA GLN A 415 -9.58 13.13 -14.75
C GLN A 415 -9.02 11.74 -15.05
N HIS A 416 -9.86 10.71 -14.93
CA HIS A 416 -9.53 9.38 -15.41
C HIS A 416 -9.71 9.27 -16.91
N THR A 417 -8.69 8.78 -17.63
CA THR A 417 -8.76 8.60 -19.08
C THR A 417 -8.42 7.19 -19.55
N ILE A 418 -9.10 6.77 -20.62
CA ILE A 418 -8.71 5.62 -21.44
C ILE A 418 -7.69 6.10 -22.48
N LYS A 419 -6.42 6.23 -22.11
CA LYS A 419 -5.37 6.34 -23.13
C LYS A 419 -4.88 4.94 -23.48
N SER A 420 -5.61 4.26 -24.38
CA SER A 420 -5.10 3.07 -25.05
C SER A 420 -3.76 3.41 -25.75
N PRO A 421 -2.70 2.59 -25.62
CA PRO A 421 -1.45 2.80 -26.35
C PRO A 421 -1.63 2.87 -27.87
N LEU A 422 -2.68 2.23 -28.40
CA LEU A 422 -3.04 2.30 -29.81
C LEU A 422 -3.47 3.71 -30.24
N LEU A 423 -4.12 4.47 -29.35
CA LEU A 423 -4.55 5.85 -29.65
C LEU A 423 -3.35 6.80 -29.69
N LEU A 424 -2.35 6.62 -28.82
CA LEU A 424 -1.12 7.41 -28.85
C LEU A 424 -0.29 7.10 -30.12
N THR A 425 -0.29 5.85 -30.56
CA THR A 425 0.37 5.44 -31.80
C THR A 425 -0.38 6.00 -33.02
N ALA A 426 -1.73 5.97 -33.00
CA ALA A 426 -2.57 6.55 -34.05
C ALA A 426 -2.48 8.09 -34.09
N GLN A 427 -2.44 8.77 -32.95
CA GLN A 427 -2.26 10.22 -32.86
C GLN A 427 -0.84 10.64 -33.27
N LYS A 428 0.20 9.89 -32.89
CA LYS A 428 1.57 10.11 -33.37
C LYS A 428 1.72 9.83 -34.87
N LEU A 429 0.99 8.85 -35.41
CA LEU A 429 0.94 8.57 -36.85
C LEU A 429 0.14 9.64 -37.63
N ALA A 430 -0.95 10.15 -37.06
CA ALA A 430 -1.75 11.23 -37.65
C ALA A 430 -0.97 12.56 -37.68
N PHE A 431 -0.28 12.90 -36.58
CA PHE A 431 0.60 14.08 -36.52
C PHE A 431 1.79 13.99 -37.49
N ARG A 432 2.33 12.80 -37.74
CA ARG A 432 3.42 12.61 -38.73
C ARG A 432 2.95 12.75 -40.18
N ASN A 433 1.67 12.53 -40.47
CA ASN A 433 1.16 12.46 -41.84
C ASN A 433 0.28 13.64 -42.26
N ASN A 434 0.16 14.68 -41.43
CA ASN A 434 -0.52 15.96 -41.73
C ASN A 434 -1.88 15.77 -42.43
N LYS A 435 -2.71 14.89 -41.89
CA LYS A 435 -4.10 14.69 -42.35
C LYS A 435 -5.05 14.88 -41.18
N ASP A 436 -5.90 15.90 -41.27
CA ASP A 436 -7.09 16.04 -40.45
C ASP A 436 -8.02 14.85 -40.73
N LEU A 437 -8.14 13.93 -39.76
CA LEU A 437 -9.09 12.83 -39.84
C LEU A 437 -10.15 13.00 -38.74
N HIS A 438 -11.33 13.47 -39.14
CA HIS A 438 -12.55 13.29 -38.35
C HIS A 438 -12.92 11.80 -38.36
N ILE A 439 -12.58 11.07 -37.30
CA ILE A 439 -12.94 9.66 -37.13
C ILE A 439 -14.21 9.60 -36.28
N THR A 440 -15.34 9.20 -36.86
CA THR A 440 -16.54 8.82 -36.11
C THR A 440 -16.49 7.33 -35.78
N LYS A 441 -17.17 6.91 -34.68
CA LYS A 441 -17.18 5.51 -34.17
C LYS A 441 -17.52 4.45 -35.22
N SER A 442 -18.18 4.81 -36.32
CA SER A 442 -18.56 3.88 -37.39
C SER A 442 -17.40 3.44 -38.28
N SER A 443 -16.33 4.24 -38.40
CA SER A 443 -15.22 3.97 -39.33
C SER A 443 -14.24 2.88 -38.85
N LEU A 444 -14.30 2.53 -37.56
CA LEU A 444 -13.38 1.56 -36.93
C LEU A 444 -13.78 0.10 -37.18
N LEU A 445 -15.04 -0.17 -37.52
CA LEU A 445 -15.54 -1.53 -37.79
C LEU A 445 -15.14 -2.03 -39.19
N GLU A 446 -14.99 -1.15 -40.19
CA GLU A 446 -14.60 -1.57 -41.55
C GLU A 446 -13.12 -1.96 -41.67
N VAL A 447 -12.24 -1.31 -40.90
CA VAL A 447 -10.79 -1.60 -40.91
C VAL A 447 -10.48 -2.96 -40.24
N LEU A 448 -11.33 -3.41 -39.31
CA LEU A 448 -11.15 -4.68 -38.60
C LEU A 448 -11.51 -5.92 -39.44
N PHE A 449 -12.29 -5.79 -40.52
CA PHE A 449 -12.73 -6.94 -41.33
C PHE A 449 -11.92 -7.15 -42.63
N HIS A 450 -11.04 -6.23 -43.03
CA HIS A 450 -10.34 -6.32 -44.33
C HIS A 450 -8.91 -6.86 -44.30
N ASN A 451 -8.34 -7.21 -43.14
CA ASN A 451 -6.94 -7.66 -43.04
C ASN A 451 -6.73 -9.17 -42.88
N ASN A 452 -7.76 -10.00 -43.14
CA ASN A 452 -7.66 -11.45 -43.04
C ASN A 452 -7.58 -12.18 -44.39
N GLN A 453 -6.99 -11.56 -45.41
CA GLN A 453 -6.56 -12.25 -46.63
C GLN A 453 -5.24 -11.69 -47.18
N SER A 454 -4.11 -12.31 -46.81
CA SER A 454 -3.09 -12.73 -47.78
C SER A 454 -2.03 -13.60 -47.07
N LYS A 455 -1.95 -14.86 -47.49
CA LYS A 455 -0.83 -15.77 -47.25
C LYS A 455 0.29 -15.43 -48.24
N SER A 456 1.56 -15.56 -47.86
CA SER A 456 2.56 -16.34 -48.64
C SER A 456 3.94 -16.43 -47.96
N THR A 457 4.24 -17.66 -47.51
CA THR A 457 5.45 -18.49 -47.68
C THR A 457 6.91 -18.01 -47.48
N MET A 458 7.66 -18.92 -46.82
CA MET A 458 9.08 -19.30 -46.98
C MET A 458 10.14 -18.37 -46.33
N LYS A 459 11.01 -18.79 -45.40
CA LYS A 459 11.96 -19.92 -45.43
C LYS A 459 12.58 -20.15 -44.04
N SER A 460 12.84 -21.42 -43.72
CA SER A 460 13.60 -21.89 -42.55
C SER A 460 15.10 -21.75 -42.80
N SER A 461 15.80 -21.05 -41.90
CA SER A 461 17.23 -21.24 -41.61
C SER A 461 17.59 -20.45 -40.36
N ARG A 462 17.84 -21.13 -39.23
CA ARG A 462 18.57 -20.55 -38.11
C ARG A 462 19.65 -21.53 -37.68
N GLN A 463 20.89 -21.17 -37.99
CA GLN A 463 22.10 -21.75 -37.44
C GLN A 463 22.19 -21.38 -35.96
N PHE A 464 22.50 -22.38 -35.13
CA PHE A 464 22.90 -22.22 -33.75
C PHE A 464 24.38 -21.85 -33.70
N ASN A 465 24.73 -20.74 -33.04
CA ASN A 465 26.10 -20.49 -32.58
C ASN A 465 26.13 -20.62 -31.05
N HIS A 466 26.78 -21.69 -30.60
CA HIS A 466 27.28 -21.88 -29.25
C HIS A 466 28.50 -20.97 -29.01
N PHE A 467 28.56 -20.35 -27.84
CA PHE A 467 29.84 -19.91 -27.26
C PHE A 467 30.05 -20.70 -25.97
N GLY A 468 31.00 -21.64 -26.03
CA GLY A 468 31.56 -22.30 -24.86
C GLY A 468 32.81 -21.57 -24.39
N TYR A 469 33.00 -21.50 -23.08
CA TYR A 469 34.32 -21.36 -22.46
C TYR A 469 34.50 -22.49 -21.47
N SER A 470 35.52 -23.31 -21.72
CA SER A 470 36.02 -24.37 -20.85
C SER A 470 37.46 -24.01 -20.52
N SER A 471 37.82 -23.96 -19.24
CA SER A 471 39.21 -24.04 -18.79
C SER A 471 39.35 -25.28 -17.91
N SER A 472 40.10 -26.25 -18.41
CA SER A 472 40.56 -27.41 -17.66
C SER A 472 41.95 -27.15 -17.09
N THR A 473 42.20 -27.60 -15.86
CA THR A 473 43.55 -27.98 -15.45
C THR A 473 43.44 -29.21 -14.56
N THR A 474 43.97 -30.32 -15.06
CA THR A 474 44.10 -31.61 -14.40
C THR A 474 45.24 -31.56 -13.39
N VAL A 475 45.05 -32.12 -12.19
CA VAL A 475 46.16 -32.55 -11.33
C VAL A 475 45.93 -34.00 -10.93
N THR A 476 46.90 -34.82 -11.29
CA THR A 476 47.01 -36.26 -11.07
C THR A 476 47.45 -36.54 -9.63
N PHE A 477 46.77 -37.44 -8.93
CA PHE A 477 47.22 -37.98 -7.65
C PHE A 477 48.25 -39.11 -7.88
N THR A 478 49.39 -39.02 -7.20
CA THR A 478 50.28 -40.18 -6.99
C THR A 478 50.69 -40.23 -5.51
N PHE A 479 50.44 -41.38 -4.88
CA PHE A 479 50.85 -41.70 -3.52
C PHE A 479 52.22 -42.38 -3.55
N HIS A 480 53.18 -41.88 -2.75
CA HIS A 480 54.31 -42.66 -2.28
C HIS A 480 54.42 -42.49 -0.76
N GLY A 481 54.40 -43.63 -0.06
CA GLY A 481 54.69 -43.73 1.35
C GLY A 481 56.07 -44.35 1.52
N ASP A 482 56.84 -43.86 2.48
CA ASP A 482 58.14 -44.43 2.84
C ASP A 482 58.14 -44.79 4.33
N HIS A 483 58.56 -46.03 4.61
CA HIS A 483 58.92 -46.55 5.92
C HIS A 483 60.44 -46.70 6.02
N ALA A 484 60.97 -46.37 7.21
CA ALA A 484 62.19 -46.88 7.87
C ALA A 484 63.59 -46.44 7.37
N ASP A 485 64.36 -45.70 8.19
CA ASP A 485 65.39 -46.19 9.16
C ASP A 485 66.31 -45.06 9.70
N SER A 486 66.81 -45.23 10.95
CA SER A 486 67.52 -44.29 11.88
C SER A 486 69.05 -44.10 11.60
N PRO A 487 69.96 -43.42 12.41
CA PRO A 487 69.87 -42.78 13.77
C PRO A 487 70.67 -41.43 14.01
N ALA A 488 70.67 -40.96 15.28
CA ALA A 488 70.99 -39.65 15.91
C ALA A 488 72.48 -39.15 15.98
N PRO A 489 72.74 -37.88 16.38
CA PRO A 489 73.19 -37.55 17.77
C PRO A 489 72.79 -36.10 18.27
N PRO A 490 73.39 -35.53 19.35
CA PRO A 490 73.24 -35.69 20.81
C PRO A 490 72.53 -34.46 21.49
N PRO A 491 72.37 -34.39 22.84
CA PRO A 491 71.40 -33.49 23.50
C PRO A 491 71.96 -32.17 24.08
N GLN A 492 71.01 -31.26 24.34
CA GLN A 492 70.98 -30.10 25.25
C GLN A 492 71.63 -28.77 24.81
N GLU A 493 70.79 -27.74 24.60
CA GLU A 493 70.62 -26.64 25.57
C GLU A 493 69.37 -25.80 25.26
N SER A 494 68.75 -25.30 26.33
CA SER A 494 67.39 -24.77 26.42
C SER A 494 67.17 -23.39 25.78
N LYS A 495 66.11 -23.26 24.98
CA LYS A 495 65.32 -22.02 24.87
C LYS A 495 63.84 -22.38 24.90
N GLU A 496 63.12 -21.84 25.86
CA GLU A 496 61.67 -21.93 25.96
C GLU A 496 61.03 -21.40 24.67
N ILE A 497 60.22 -22.23 24.01
CA ILE A 497 59.34 -21.83 22.91
C ILE A 497 57.91 -21.79 23.49
N PRO A 498 57.14 -20.72 23.29
CA PRO A 498 55.82 -20.56 23.88
C PRO A 498 54.84 -21.64 23.37
N ILE A 499 53.95 -22.07 24.25
CA ILE A 499 52.81 -22.94 23.91
C ILE A 499 51.90 -22.17 22.94
N GLU A 500 51.94 -22.51 21.65
CA GLU A 500 50.90 -22.11 20.71
C GLU A 500 49.66 -23.00 20.93
N THR A 501 48.64 -22.41 21.56
CA THR A 501 47.27 -22.92 21.52
C THR A 501 46.81 -23.12 20.07
N PRO A 502 46.11 -24.23 19.74
CA PRO A 502 45.70 -24.50 18.37
C PRO A 502 44.76 -23.40 17.87
N VAL A 503 45.22 -22.68 16.84
CA VAL A 503 44.42 -21.69 16.12
C VAL A 503 43.22 -22.41 15.49
N PRO A 504 41.97 -21.95 15.71
CA PRO A 504 40.83 -22.49 15.01
C PRO A 504 41.02 -22.25 13.51
N ILE A 505 41.03 -23.32 12.71
CA ILE A 505 40.96 -23.20 11.25
C ILE A 505 39.57 -22.64 10.92
N THR A 506 39.48 -21.32 10.83
CA THR A 506 38.28 -20.63 10.34
C THR A 506 38.23 -20.87 8.84
N VAL A 507 37.44 -21.87 8.42
CA VAL A 507 37.09 -22.05 7.01
C VAL A 507 36.24 -20.84 6.61
N HIS A 508 36.85 -19.84 5.98
CA HIS A 508 36.13 -18.73 5.38
C HIS A 508 35.33 -19.24 4.18
N LEU A 509 34.09 -19.65 4.44
CA LEU A 509 33.09 -19.79 3.40
C LEU A 509 32.78 -18.40 2.83
N PRO A 510 32.73 -18.24 1.49
CA PRO A 510 32.21 -17.03 0.87
C PRO A 510 30.87 -16.63 1.49
N GLN A 511 30.69 -15.32 1.72
CA GLN A 511 29.61 -14.75 2.54
C GLN A 511 28.21 -15.13 2.00
N ASP A 512 28.10 -15.30 0.68
CA ASP A 512 26.94 -15.79 -0.06
C ASP A 512 26.62 -17.26 0.21
N VAL A 513 27.63 -18.14 0.26
CA VAL A 513 27.46 -19.57 0.58
C VAL A 513 27.07 -19.78 2.05
N ALA A 514 27.64 -18.98 2.95
CA ALA A 514 27.26 -18.99 4.36
C ALA A 514 25.80 -18.51 4.55
N ALA A 515 25.42 -17.40 3.90
CA ALA A 515 24.06 -16.89 3.92
C ALA A 515 23.05 -17.90 3.36
N ALA A 516 23.36 -18.57 2.24
CA ALA A 516 22.49 -19.58 1.65
C ALA A 516 22.27 -20.78 2.57
N LYS A 517 23.32 -21.26 3.26
CA LYS A 517 23.19 -22.35 4.25
C LYS A 517 22.35 -21.96 5.47
N ILE A 518 22.55 -20.75 5.99
CA ILE A 518 21.77 -20.22 7.13
C ILE A 518 20.29 -20.07 6.74
N GLN A 519 20.02 -19.49 5.57
CA GLN A 519 18.66 -19.33 5.05
C GLN A 519 17.97 -20.66 4.80
N SER A 520 18.68 -21.65 4.24
CA SER A 520 18.16 -23.01 4.04
C SER A 520 17.81 -23.70 5.35
N ALA A 521 18.71 -23.66 6.35
CA ALA A 521 18.46 -24.23 7.67
C ALA A 521 17.28 -23.55 8.39
N TYR A 522 17.15 -22.24 8.25
CA TYR A 522 16.03 -21.47 8.79
C TYR A 522 14.71 -21.84 8.13
N ARG A 523 14.65 -21.88 6.79
CA ARG A 523 13.45 -22.30 6.03
C ARG A 523 13.02 -23.71 6.43
N ALA A 524 13.96 -24.66 6.53
CA ALA A 524 13.69 -26.02 6.96
C ALA A 524 13.16 -26.10 8.41
N ARG A 525 13.62 -25.21 9.31
CA ARG A 525 13.09 -25.13 10.69
C ARG A 525 11.67 -24.58 10.73
N VAL A 526 11.40 -23.53 9.95
CA VAL A 526 10.07 -22.91 9.84
C VAL A 526 9.06 -23.94 9.31
N ILE A 527 9.37 -24.61 8.19
CA ILE A 527 8.49 -25.63 7.60
C ILE A 527 8.18 -26.75 8.62
N ARG A 528 9.19 -27.27 9.33
CA ARG A 528 8.98 -28.30 10.37
C ARG A 528 8.04 -27.84 11.49
N ASN A 529 8.13 -26.58 11.90
CA ASN A 529 7.24 -26.05 12.94
C ASN A 529 5.79 -25.91 12.44
N LEU A 530 5.59 -25.49 11.19
CA LEU A 530 4.27 -25.41 10.57
C LEU A 530 3.65 -26.81 10.43
N TYR A 531 4.43 -27.79 10.00
CA TYR A 531 3.98 -29.19 9.94
C TYR A 531 3.60 -29.76 11.31
N LYS A 532 4.33 -29.41 12.38
CA LYS A 532 3.96 -29.80 13.75
C LYS A 532 2.61 -29.22 14.17
N GLN A 533 2.33 -27.97 13.80
CA GLN A 533 1.03 -27.35 14.08
C GLN A 533 -0.10 -28.06 13.32
N ILE A 534 0.09 -28.33 12.04
CA ILE A 534 -0.89 -29.09 11.22
C ILE A 534 -1.11 -30.49 11.79
N SER A 535 -0.03 -31.18 12.16
CA SER A 535 -0.09 -32.53 12.76
C SER A 535 -0.84 -32.52 14.10
N ALA A 536 -0.64 -31.51 14.94
CA ALA A 536 -1.36 -31.37 16.20
C ALA A 536 -2.87 -31.19 15.97
N VAL A 537 -3.27 -30.38 14.98
CA VAL A 537 -4.67 -30.21 14.59
C VAL A 537 -5.25 -31.53 14.06
N ASN A 538 -4.51 -32.25 13.22
CA ASN A 538 -4.94 -33.54 12.67
C ASN A 538 -5.10 -34.61 13.77
N ALA A 539 -4.23 -34.61 14.78
CA ALA A 539 -4.35 -35.51 15.93
C ALA A 539 -5.59 -35.19 16.79
N GLU A 540 -5.97 -33.92 16.89
CA GLU A 540 -7.21 -33.52 17.58
C GLU A 540 -8.45 -33.91 16.74
N ALA A 541 -8.38 -33.79 15.42
CA ALA A 541 -9.41 -34.30 14.51
C ALA A 541 -9.56 -35.83 14.58
N ASN A 542 -8.47 -36.60 14.71
CA ASN A 542 -8.51 -38.06 14.95
C ASN A 542 -9.36 -38.40 16.20
N ARG A 543 -9.16 -37.64 17.28
CA ARG A 543 -9.90 -37.87 18.54
C ARG A 543 -11.39 -37.59 18.37
N LEU A 544 -11.74 -36.52 17.66
CA LEU A 544 -13.14 -36.19 17.38
C LEU A 544 -13.79 -37.24 16.48
N GLN A 545 -13.07 -37.75 15.46
CA GLN A 545 -13.56 -38.85 14.65
C GLN A 545 -13.89 -40.08 15.50
N HIS A 546 -12.99 -40.51 16.39
CA HIS A 546 -13.25 -41.64 17.29
C HIS A 546 -14.42 -41.40 18.24
N LEU A 547 -14.64 -40.17 18.68
CA LEU A 547 -15.82 -39.82 19.49
C LEU A 547 -17.11 -39.91 18.65
N ILE A 548 -17.12 -39.36 17.44
CA ILE A 548 -18.27 -39.39 16.53
C ILE A 548 -18.62 -40.83 16.12
N GLN A 549 -17.64 -41.75 16.11
CA GLN A 549 -17.85 -43.18 15.85
C GLN A 549 -18.51 -43.94 17.02
N ARG A 550 -18.61 -43.37 18.23
CA ARG A 550 -19.23 -44.04 19.38
C ARG A 550 -20.75 -43.90 19.34
N GLN A 551 -21.45 -45.02 19.48
CA GLN A 551 -22.91 -45.05 19.47
C GLN A 551 -23.53 -44.12 20.52
N ASP A 552 -22.99 -44.10 21.75
CA ASP A 552 -23.46 -43.19 22.82
C ASP A 552 -23.39 -41.71 22.41
N THR A 553 -22.35 -41.31 21.66
CA THR A 553 -22.14 -39.94 21.19
C THR A 553 -23.10 -39.61 20.05
N VAL A 554 -23.34 -40.55 19.13
CA VAL A 554 -24.33 -40.40 18.07
C VAL A 554 -25.75 -40.26 18.64
N ASP A 555 -26.11 -41.07 19.63
CA ASP A 555 -27.41 -41.01 20.29
C ASP A 555 -27.59 -39.70 21.08
N SER A 556 -26.52 -39.21 21.71
CA SER A 556 -26.50 -37.90 22.39
C SER A 556 -26.66 -36.73 21.41
N ILE A 557 -25.97 -36.74 20.27
CA ILE A 557 -26.07 -35.71 19.23
C ILE A 557 -27.46 -35.72 18.58
N ARG A 558 -28.05 -36.90 18.40
CA ARG A 558 -29.40 -37.07 17.84
C ARG A 558 -30.50 -36.58 18.78
N SER A 559 -30.30 -36.73 20.09
CA SER A 559 -31.32 -36.40 21.10
C SER A 559 -31.19 -34.99 21.69
N ASP A 560 -30.02 -34.34 21.60
CA ASP A 560 -29.77 -32.98 22.10
C ASP A 560 -29.04 -32.11 21.07
N GLU A 561 -29.73 -31.09 20.54
CA GLU A 561 -29.14 -30.11 19.62
C GLU A 561 -27.95 -29.36 20.24
N ARG A 562 -27.88 -29.22 21.56
CA ARG A 562 -26.75 -28.57 22.23
C ARG A 562 -25.46 -29.38 22.10
N GLU A 563 -25.54 -30.70 22.13
CA GLU A 563 -24.38 -31.57 21.95
C GLU A 563 -23.89 -31.56 20.50
N LYS A 564 -24.82 -31.50 19.53
CA LYS A 564 -24.49 -31.24 18.13
C LYS A 564 -23.74 -29.91 17.96
N LEU A 565 -24.25 -28.84 18.55
CA LEU A 565 -23.66 -27.51 18.44
C LEU A 565 -22.27 -27.47 19.08
N LYS A 566 -22.06 -28.11 20.23
CA LYS A 566 -20.73 -28.25 20.86
C LYS A 566 -19.73 -29.00 19.97
N MET A 567 -20.15 -30.07 19.30
CA MET A 567 -19.30 -30.84 18.40
C MET A 567 -18.90 -30.01 17.17
N ASN A 568 -19.88 -29.32 16.56
CA ASN A 568 -19.64 -28.42 15.42
C ASN A 568 -18.75 -27.23 15.80
N GLU A 569 -18.94 -26.62 16.97
CA GLU A 569 -18.04 -25.59 17.48
C GLU A 569 -16.60 -26.10 17.64
N THR A 570 -16.43 -27.33 18.13
CA THR A 570 -15.10 -27.92 18.34
C THR A 570 -14.39 -28.18 17.01
N LEU A 571 -15.10 -28.72 16.02
CA LEU A 571 -14.59 -28.90 14.65
C LEU A 571 -14.25 -27.55 13.98
N MET A 572 -15.10 -26.53 14.14
CA MET A 572 -14.82 -25.17 13.65
C MET A 572 -13.58 -24.55 14.31
N ARG A 573 -13.37 -24.74 15.61
CA ARG A 573 -12.15 -24.28 16.29
C ARG A 573 -10.89 -24.94 15.70
N LEU A 574 -10.97 -26.21 15.27
CA LEU A 574 -9.86 -26.86 14.59
C LEU A 574 -9.59 -26.26 13.21
N LEU A 575 -10.62 -25.92 12.44
CA LEU A 575 -10.46 -25.21 11.16
C LEU A 575 -9.81 -23.83 11.36
N LEU A 576 -10.24 -23.06 12.35
CA LEU A 576 -9.65 -21.75 12.66
C LEU A 576 -8.18 -21.88 13.10
N LYS A 577 -7.86 -22.87 13.93
CA LYS A 577 -6.46 -23.19 14.29
C LYS A 577 -5.65 -23.55 13.05
N LEU A 578 -6.22 -24.31 12.12
CA LEU A 578 -5.56 -24.73 10.89
C LEU A 578 -5.35 -23.57 9.91
N ASP A 579 -6.31 -22.66 9.78
CA ASP A 579 -6.24 -21.47 8.95
C ASP A 579 -5.20 -20.46 9.44
N SER A 580 -4.92 -20.46 10.75
CA SER A 580 -3.84 -19.67 11.35
C SER A 580 -2.43 -20.11 10.91
N VAL A 581 -2.28 -21.30 10.29
CA VAL A 581 -0.99 -21.81 9.79
C VAL A 581 -0.69 -21.18 8.40
N PRO A 582 0.41 -20.40 8.25
CA PRO A 582 0.78 -19.78 6.99
C PRO A 582 1.04 -20.80 5.87
N GLY A 583 0.33 -20.66 4.74
CA GLY A 583 0.47 -21.52 3.55
C GLY A 583 1.57 -21.08 2.59
N ILE A 584 2.69 -20.56 3.11
CA ILE A 584 3.78 -19.95 2.34
C ILE A 584 4.50 -20.99 1.45
N ASP A 585 4.57 -22.23 1.92
CA ASP A 585 5.17 -23.34 1.20
C ASP A 585 4.09 -24.23 0.54
N PRO A 586 4.25 -24.62 -0.75
CA PRO A 586 3.28 -25.47 -1.44
C PRO A 586 2.96 -26.79 -0.73
N THR A 587 3.95 -27.40 -0.05
CA THR A 587 3.77 -28.67 0.67
C THR A 587 2.98 -28.47 1.96
N VAL A 588 3.26 -27.40 2.71
CA VAL A 588 2.51 -27.00 3.91
C VAL A 588 1.05 -26.69 3.54
N ARG A 589 0.84 -25.98 2.42
CA ARG A 589 -0.49 -25.66 1.91
C ARG A 589 -1.29 -26.91 1.56
N GLU A 590 -0.66 -27.92 0.96
CA GLU A 590 -1.34 -29.17 0.63
C GLU A 590 -1.67 -30.01 1.88
N ALA A 591 -0.73 -30.09 2.83
CA ALA A 591 -0.98 -30.73 4.12
C ALA A 591 -2.13 -30.06 4.88
N ARG A 592 -2.18 -28.72 4.88
CA ARG A 592 -3.28 -27.95 5.45
C ARG A 592 -4.61 -28.30 4.78
N ARG A 593 -4.67 -28.32 3.45
CA ARG A 593 -5.87 -28.68 2.70
C ARG A 593 -6.37 -30.09 3.02
N LYS A 594 -5.47 -31.07 3.14
CA LYS A 594 -5.86 -32.45 3.48
C LYS A 594 -6.57 -32.51 4.84
N VAL A 595 -6.01 -31.84 5.86
CA VAL A 595 -6.62 -31.80 7.20
C VAL A 595 -7.91 -30.98 7.21
N SER A 596 -7.98 -29.86 6.46
CA SER A 596 -9.21 -29.05 6.33
C SER A 596 -10.36 -29.87 5.75
N ARG A 597 -10.13 -30.58 4.64
CA ARG A 597 -11.17 -31.42 4.00
C ARG A 597 -11.68 -32.50 4.96
N ARG A 598 -10.77 -33.11 5.71
CA ARG A 598 -11.13 -34.11 6.70
C ARG A 598 -12.01 -33.55 7.81
N ILE A 599 -11.67 -32.38 8.35
CA ILE A 599 -12.49 -31.73 9.39
C ILE A 599 -13.88 -31.36 8.85
N VAL A 600 -13.95 -30.85 7.61
CA VAL A 600 -15.23 -30.56 6.95
C VAL A 600 -16.06 -31.83 6.77
N GLY A 601 -15.45 -32.94 6.33
CA GLY A 601 -16.14 -34.24 6.25
C GLY A 601 -16.69 -34.69 7.62
N LEU A 602 -15.96 -34.47 8.72
CA LEU A 602 -16.48 -34.75 10.07
C LEU A 602 -17.68 -33.87 10.45
N GLN A 603 -17.74 -32.63 9.97
CA GLN A 603 -18.89 -31.74 10.21
C GLN A 603 -20.12 -32.22 9.44
N GLU A 604 -19.95 -32.62 8.18
CA GLU A 604 -21.03 -33.18 7.36
C GLU A 604 -21.64 -34.43 8.00
N ILE A 605 -20.81 -35.29 8.61
CA ILE A 605 -21.27 -36.45 9.38
C ILE A 605 -22.12 -36.03 10.57
N VAL A 606 -21.62 -35.11 11.39
CA VAL A 606 -22.32 -34.60 12.58
C VAL A 606 -23.65 -33.97 12.19
N ASP A 607 -23.69 -33.26 11.07
CA ASP A 607 -24.91 -32.66 10.55
C ASP A 607 -25.91 -33.70 9.99
N GLY A 608 -25.41 -34.80 9.42
CA GLY A 608 -26.20 -35.92 8.93
C GLY A 608 -26.88 -36.77 10.00
N ILE A 609 -26.35 -36.82 11.24
CA ILE A 609 -26.89 -37.64 12.35
C ILE A 609 -28.36 -37.29 12.70
N THR A 610 -28.76 -36.03 12.48
CA THR A 610 -30.13 -35.53 12.73
C THR A 610 -31.13 -35.79 11.59
N GLY A 611 -30.68 -36.19 10.40
CA GLY A 611 -31.53 -36.36 9.21
C GLY A 611 -32.30 -37.69 9.15
N ALA A 612 -31.98 -38.67 9.99
CA ALA A 612 -32.59 -40.00 9.98
C ALA A 612 -33.65 -40.13 11.09
N LYS A 613 -34.92 -39.82 10.78
CA LYS A 613 -36.06 -40.26 11.60
C LYS A 613 -36.42 -41.70 11.22
N VAL A 614 -36.66 -42.52 12.23
CA VAL A 614 -37.19 -43.88 12.10
C VAL A 614 -38.70 -43.76 11.92
N ASP A 615 -39.21 -44.01 10.72
CA ASP A 615 -40.63 -44.30 10.50
C ASP A 615 -40.80 -45.74 9.99
N GLN A 616 -41.58 -46.51 10.76
CA GLN A 616 -42.14 -47.79 10.36
C GLN A 616 -43.33 -47.54 9.43
N GLY A 617 -43.38 -48.22 8.27
CA GLY A 617 -44.64 -48.45 7.56
C GLY A 617 -44.62 -48.09 6.07
N ASP A 618 -44.56 -49.15 5.28
CA ASP A 618 -45.08 -49.38 3.93
C ASP A 618 -44.53 -48.63 2.69
N ASP A 619 -44.14 -49.48 1.74
CA ASP A 619 -43.59 -49.26 0.40
C ASP A 619 -44.55 -48.51 -0.54
N ASP A 620 -44.07 -47.50 -1.27
CA ASP A 620 -43.54 -47.65 -2.63
C ASP A 620 -43.42 -46.29 -3.37
N TYR A 621 -42.42 -46.22 -4.27
CA TYR A 621 -42.23 -45.21 -5.33
C TYR A 621 -41.45 -43.91 -5.03
N TYR A 622 -40.12 -44.02 -4.90
CA TYR A 622 -39.07 -43.38 -5.74
C TYR A 622 -37.70 -43.64 -5.08
N GLY A 623 -36.69 -44.02 -5.88
CA GLY A 623 -35.41 -44.55 -5.42
C GLY A 623 -34.69 -43.68 -4.37
N GLY A 624 -34.57 -44.23 -3.17
CA GLY A 624 -33.80 -43.66 -2.08
C GLY A 624 -33.66 -44.69 -0.97
N TRP A 625 -32.42 -45.17 -0.77
CA TRP A 625 -31.88 -45.69 0.49
C TRP A 625 -32.91 -46.34 1.44
N GLY A 626 -33.34 -47.56 1.08
CA GLY A 626 -34.23 -48.39 1.88
C GLY A 626 -33.50 -49.35 2.85
N PRO A 627 -34.21 -49.96 3.81
CA PRO A 627 -33.76 -50.06 5.19
C PRO A 627 -33.41 -51.50 5.61
N ARG A 628 -32.16 -51.92 5.39
CA ARG A 628 -31.49 -52.99 6.16
C ARG A 628 -29.98 -52.81 6.10
N GLY A 629 -29.39 -52.23 7.13
CA GLY A 629 -27.94 -52.12 7.24
C GLY A 629 -27.53 -51.05 8.22
N ILE A 630 -27.46 -51.43 9.49
CA ILE A 630 -26.72 -50.70 10.51
C ILE A 630 -25.32 -50.41 9.96
N PHE A 631 -24.90 -49.14 9.95
CA PHE A 631 -23.56 -48.68 9.57
C PHE A 631 -22.50 -49.61 10.18
N SER A 632 -21.89 -50.45 9.34
CA SER A 632 -20.75 -51.27 9.72
C SER A 632 -19.49 -50.41 9.61
N MET A 633 -18.54 -50.61 10.52
CA MET A 633 -17.23 -49.96 10.55
C MET A 633 -16.44 -50.10 9.22
N ARG A 634 -16.83 -51.05 8.35
CA ARG A 634 -16.26 -51.26 7.01
C ARG A 634 -16.74 -50.29 5.93
N ASP A 635 -17.95 -49.73 6.02
CA ASP A 635 -18.47 -48.78 5.01
C ASP A 635 -17.83 -47.38 5.15
N TRP A 636 -17.32 -47.06 6.33
CA TRP A 636 -16.75 -45.74 6.63
C TRP A 636 -15.34 -45.54 6.06
N ASP A 637 -14.51 -46.57 6.13
CA ASP A 637 -13.16 -46.52 5.58
C ASP A 637 -13.20 -46.62 4.04
N GLU A 638 -14.10 -47.43 3.46
CA GLU A 638 -14.27 -47.55 2.00
C GLU A 638 -14.74 -46.25 1.33
N VAL A 639 -15.67 -45.50 1.94
CA VAL A 639 -16.15 -44.21 1.40
C VAL A 639 -15.06 -43.13 1.42
N VAL A 640 -14.24 -43.11 2.47
CA VAL A 640 -13.13 -42.16 2.58
C VAL A 640 -11.98 -42.57 1.65
N GLU A 641 -11.72 -43.86 1.50
CA GLU A 641 -10.68 -44.40 0.62
C GLU A 641 -11.04 -44.23 -0.88
N GLU A 642 -12.30 -44.44 -1.29
CA GLU A 642 -12.76 -44.15 -2.67
C GLU A 642 -12.65 -42.66 -3.02
N MET A 643 -12.98 -41.76 -2.08
CA MET A 643 -12.84 -40.31 -2.27
C MET A 643 -11.37 -39.88 -2.35
N GLU A 644 -10.47 -40.49 -1.56
CA GLU A 644 -9.02 -40.23 -1.65
C GLU A 644 -8.41 -40.81 -2.95
N GLU A 645 -8.86 -41.98 -3.41
CA GLU A 645 -8.34 -42.66 -4.60
C GLU A 645 -8.78 -41.98 -5.92
N GLN A 646 -10.01 -41.48 -6.00
CA GLN A 646 -10.50 -40.70 -7.15
C GLN A 646 -9.69 -39.40 -7.36
N LEU A 647 -9.27 -38.76 -6.26
CA LEU A 647 -8.47 -37.52 -6.27
C LEU A 647 -6.98 -37.78 -6.56
N CYS A 648 -6.43 -38.92 -6.14
CA CYS A 648 -5.06 -39.33 -6.48
C CYS A 648 -4.89 -39.67 -7.97
N ARG A 649 -5.92 -40.28 -8.60
CA ARG A 649 -5.90 -40.62 -10.03
C ARG A 649 -5.93 -39.41 -10.96
N GLU A 650 -6.45 -38.27 -10.51
CA GLU A 650 -6.56 -37.08 -11.37
C GLU A 650 -5.28 -36.26 -11.51
N ARG A 651 -4.30 -36.32 -10.57
CA ARG A 651 -3.07 -35.49 -10.65
C ARG A 651 -1.77 -36.03 -10.02
N GLY A 652 -1.69 -37.30 -9.60
CA GLY A 652 -0.52 -37.80 -8.87
C GLY A 652 0.65 -38.27 -9.76
N GLY A 653 1.64 -37.41 -9.99
CA GLY A 653 2.94 -37.80 -10.56
C GLY A 653 4.02 -38.06 -9.48
N PRO A 654 5.05 -38.89 -9.78
CA PRO A 654 6.12 -39.38 -8.88
C PRO A 654 7.09 -38.33 -8.30
N GLU A 655 6.76 -37.04 -8.34
CA GLU A 655 7.63 -35.95 -7.90
C GLU A 655 7.74 -35.82 -6.37
N MET A 656 6.69 -36.23 -5.64
CA MET A 656 6.67 -36.18 -4.17
C MET A 656 7.64 -37.19 -3.54
N GLU A 657 7.72 -38.40 -4.10
CA GLU A 657 8.66 -39.44 -3.66
C GLU A 657 10.11 -39.05 -3.97
N ARG A 658 10.35 -38.44 -5.14
CA ARG A 658 11.68 -37.97 -5.55
C ARG A 658 12.18 -36.84 -4.65
N PHE A 659 11.30 -35.88 -4.33
CA PHE A 659 11.63 -34.77 -3.43
C PHE A 659 11.90 -35.23 -1.99
N CYS A 660 11.14 -36.21 -1.49
CA CYS A 660 11.35 -36.75 -0.14
C CYS A 660 12.63 -37.59 -0.03
N ALA A 661 12.98 -38.34 -1.08
CA ALA A 661 14.22 -39.11 -1.16
C ALA A 661 15.46 -38.22 -1.29
N GLU A 662 15.39 -37.13 -2.07
CA GLU A 662 16.53 -36.22 -2.30
C GLU A 662 16.80 -35.25 -1.15
N TYR A 663 15.77 -34.78 -0.42
CA TYR A 663 15.93 -33.64 0.49
C TYR A 663 15.63 -33.92 1.97
N LEU A 664 14.96 -35.04 2.33
CA LEU A 664 14.45 -35.26 3.70
C LEU A 664 14.97 -36.52 4.41
N GLY A 665 15.62 -37.44 3.72
CA GLY A 665 16.25 -38.62 4.31
C GLY A 665 15.24 -39.72 4.75
N PHE A 666 15.59 -40.97 4.44
CA PHE A 666 14.72 -42.16 4.53
C PHE A 666 14.08 -42.47 5.90
N ARG A 667 14.52 -41.84 7.00
CA ARG A 667 14.02 -42.12 8.36
C ARG A 667 12.81 -41.28 8.78
N CYS A 668 12.52 -40.17 8.10
CA CYS A 668 11.36 -39.32 8.44
C CYS A 668 10.05 -39.85 7.84
N LEU A 669 10.10 -40.45 6.64
CA LEU A 669 8.91 -40.96 5.94
C LEU A 669 8.33 -42.20 6.63
N GLN A 670 9.19 -43.09 7.15
CA GLN A 670 8.78 -44.30 7.86
C GLN A 670 8.07 -44.02 9.19
N ARG A 671 8.25 -42.81 9.75
CA ARG A 671 7.64 -42.37 11.01
C ARG A 671 6.32 -41.61 10.79
N PHE A 672 6.14 -41.01 9.62
CA PHE A 672 4.90 -40.33 9.22
C PHE A 672 3.81 -41.29 8.73
N LEU A 673 4.18 -42.51 8.31
CA LEU A 673 3.24 -43.53 7.84
C LEU A 673 2.87 -44.58 8.90
N ARG A 674 3.41 -44.49 10.12
CA ARG A 674 3.19 -45.48 11.20
C ARG A 674 2.59 -44.91 12.49
N GLU A 675 2.46 -43.59 12.61
CA GLU A 675 1.80 -42.86 13.70
C GLU A 675 0.87 -41.83 13.09
#